data_AF-A0A7M7NZM2-F1
#
_entry.id   AF-A0A7M7NZM2-F1
#
_cell.length_a   1.000
_cell.length_b   1.000
_cell.length_c   1.000
_cell.angle_alpha   90.00
_cell.angle_beta   90.00
_cell.angle_gamma   90.00
#
_symmetry.space_group_name_H-M   'P 1'
#
loop_
_entity.id
_entity.type
_entity.pdbx_description
1 polymer ?
#
loop_
_entity_poly.entity_id
_entity_poly.type
_entity_poly.pdbx_seq_one_letter_code
_entity_poly.pdbx_strand_id
1 'polypeptide(L)'
;MNGKDKRRVTKFGDQVKILVDSLSTQDKSRTKCVKKLFRGVTRNSNPEEAEAVQLLLGRDHEWRRHQVQVMKALSKIVRLMMITEGTTFHEMEWNELMELFISCRLFDVVNLLLRIKVPQSVTEDDASSGFGDSWESVYFHSLEITSNIISSSYICRTEDITKPFFDEVIKHKSFLDVVVGYAMDTSRPIMTCHALHILSYCCHNNIPSAKKLGKKKDLFGRLCEYVNKNFATKLTSDWFKGGVEQYEFDMMGDRPQGLIPLYFQEAFKEHSMEEMTKDEQRQCVMSYTYCMHLFGLKLMAILTIADDNARDVVVKDPTLLKPCIRWLEAPVTSKFASAALNETLLILTGLCNSEAICHKLISTHNLIQLLERGVFYGTYDHVSNFFHLTTKIASHEGMLRSKIGAVENIARAATVHMYSHAHELRLYMLTYLTYIVETDGVHHMIKYFGPHHIHYYPSYYFNEARQIDMNVTDLLKGYKYYAESAYRHADGQFQQRMKTSNGLHQGRAETLKEEGNNAFLGKNYKEAISKYTEGLVICPPLKKEKQLKSWYDLPITLYCNRAQSHLSLEQYQQAIKDCDKAIARCIGVADPTNRIGNVRNNTLMRKALYRRSRGLFFVKDYYRALCDITLCLMGDDTADYFISHRDKVLIQYRDMHGLEPIPSCDMCGLGIGKKLKRCARCTGLYCSRDCQLKAWEKFHKINCQDFVKTRIDGSDSD
;
A
#
# COMPACT_ATOMS: atom_id res chain seq x y z
N MET A 1 -52.06 4.96 1.17
CA MET A 1 -51.53 4.46 -0.12
C MET A 1 -52.58 3.59 -0.80
N ASN A 2 -53.04 3.96 -1.99
CA ASN A 2 -54.07 3.22 -2.72
C ASN A 2 -53.53 1.89 -3.25
N GLY A 3 -54.39 0.87 -3.38
CA GLY A 3 -54.02 -0.49 -3.81
C GLY A 3 -53.40 -0.61 -5.22
N LYS A 4 -53.38 0.48 -6.00
CA LYS A 4 -52.67 0.57 -7.30
C LYS A 4 -51.18 0.91 -7.13
N ASP A 5 -50.80 1.67 -6.11
CA ASP A 5 -49.40 2.06 -5.85
C ASP A 5 -48.63 0.91 -5.18
N LYS A 6 -49.30 0.16 -4.29
CA LYS A 6 -48.74 -1.09 -3.73
C LYS A 6 -48.42 -2.13 -4.81
N ARG A 7 -49.22 -2.21 -5.89
CA ARG A 7 -48.99 -3.14 -7.03
C ARG A 7 -47.87 -2.70 -7.97
N ARG A 8 -47.54 -1.40 -8.03
CA ARG A 8 -46.42 -0.87 -8.84
C ARG A 8 -45.08 -1.07 -8.14
N VAL A 9 -45.02 -0.80 -6.84
CA VAL A 9 -43.82 -1.02 -6.00
C VAL A 9 -43.45 -2.51 -5.94
N THR A 10 -44.42 -3.44 -5.85
CA THR A 10 -44.14 -4.89 -5.92
C THR A 10 -43.63 -5.34 -7.28
N LYS A 11 -44.18 -4.80 -8.38
CA LYS A 11 -43.69 -5.08 -9.75
C LYS A 11 -42.25 -4.63 -9.98
N PHE A 12 -41.76 -3.67 -9.19
CA PHE A 12 -40.43 -3.10 -9.35
C PHE A 12 -39.36 -3.86 -8.57
N GLY A 13 -39.69 -4.32 -7.35
CA GLY A 13 -38.88 -5.31 -6.64
C GLY A 13 -38.69 -6.58 -7.46
N ASP A 14 -39.73 -7.01 -8.17
CA ASP A 14 -39.65 -8.09 -9.16
C ASP A 14 -38.76 -7.72 -10.36
N GLN A 15 -38.74 -6.46 -10.83
CA GLN A 15 -37.87 -6.00 -11.92
C GLN A 15 -36.39 -5.92 -11.55
N VAL A 16 -36.08 -5.58 -10.29
CA VAL A 16 -34.72 -5.60 -9.75
C VAL A 16 -34.25 -7.04 -9.51
N LYS A 17 -35.14 -7.91 -9.01
CA LYS A 17 -34.88 -9.35 -8.94
C LYS A 17 -34.67 -9.92 -10.34
N ILE A 18 -35.48 -9.49 -11.31
CA ILE A 18 -35.25 -9.78 -12.73
C ILE A 18 -33.90 -9.23 -13.18
N LEU A 19 -33.47 -8.01 -12.82
CA LEU A 19 -32.13 -7.48 -13.18
C LEU A 19 -31.01 -8.39 -12.67
N VAL A 20 -31.10 -8.85 -11.41
CA VAL A 20 -30.16 -9.81 -10.80
C VAL A 20 -30.23 -11.18 -11.51
N ASP A 21 -31.42 -11.71 -11.77
CA ASP A 21 -31.67 -13.00 -12.45
C ASP A 21 -31.43 -12.94 -13.99
N SER A 22 -31.34 -11.74 -14.57
CA SER A 22 -31.09 -11.49 -16.00
C SER A 22 -29.61 -11.45 -16.31
N LEU A 23 -28.82 -10.89 -15.40
CA LEU A 23 -27.37 -10.86 -15.51
C LEU A 23 -26.76 -12.26 -15.46
N SER A 24 -27.46 -13.25 -14.89
CA SER A 24 -27.06 -14.66 -14.89
C SER A 24 -27.49 -15.45 -16.14
N THR A 25 -28.21 -14.88 -17.13
CA THR A 25 -28.87 -15.67 -18.21
C THR A 25 -28.83 -15.12 -19.65
N GLN A 26 -28.10 -14.04 -19.98
CA GLN A 26 -27.90 -13.53 -21.36
C GLN A 26 -29.18 -13.34 -22.25
N ASP A 27 -30.31 -12.85 -21.71
CA ASP A 27 -31.55 -12.65 -22.51
C ASP A 27 -31.79 -11.20 -22.99
N LYS A 28 -31.92 -11.01 -24.32
CA LYS A 28 -32.17 -9.73 -25.02
C LYS A 28 -33.49 -9.04 -24.67
N SER A 29 -34.53 -9.77 -24.23
CA SER A 29 -35.83 -9.20 -23.85
C SER A 29 -35.73 -8.34 -22.57
N ARG A 30 -34.84 -8.75 -21.66
CA ARG A 30 -34.59 -8.14 -20.35
C ARG A 30 -33.79 -6.84 -20.48
N THR A 31 -32.83 -6.75 -21.41
CA THR A 31 -32.10 -5.50 -21.75
C THR A 31 -33.02 -4.32 -22.08
N LYS A 32 -34.16 -4.57 -22.74
CA LYS A 32 -35.16 -3.54 -23.06
C LYS A 32 -35.92 -3.05 -21.81
N CYS A 33 -36.10 -3.93 -20.82
CA CYS A 33 -36.71 -3.59 -19.52
C CYS A 33 -35.78 -2.70 -18.71
N VAL A 34 -34.48 -3.03 -18.66
CA VAL A 34 -33.45 -2.23 -17.97
C VAL A 34 -33.30 -0.85 -18.60
N LYS A 35 -33.28 -0.76 -19.93
CA LYS A 35 -33.28 0.53 -20.65
C LYS A 35 -34.50 1.41 -20.30
N LYS A 36 -35.66 0.81 -20.03
CA LYS A 36 -36.85 1.56 -19.56
C LYS A 36 -36.71 2.03 -18.12
N LEU A 37 -36.07 1.23 -17.26
CA LEU A 37 -35.78 1.56 -15.86
C LEU A 37 -34.87 2.80 -15.78
N PHE A 38 -33.77 2.83 -16.53
CA PHE A 38 -32.87 4.00 -16.61
C PHE A 38 -33.53 5.25 -17.21
N ARG A 39 -34.35 5.09 -18.27
CA ARG A 39 -35.17 6.20 -18.81
C ARG A 39 -36.19 6.72 -17.81
N GLY A 40 -36.61 5.92 -16.84
CA GLY A 40 -37.50 6.32 -15.75
C GLY A 40 -36.83 7.17 -14.68
N VAL A 41 -35.50 7.04 -14.51
CA VAL A 41 -34.69 7.85 -13.58
C VAL A 41 -34.53 9.27 -14.08
N THR A 42 -34.37 9.46 -15.39
CA THR A 42 -34.16 10.78 -16.00
C THR A 42 -35.37 11.33 -16.73
N ARG A 43 -36.44 10.56 -16.98
CA ARG A 43 -37.63 10.98 -17.76
C ARG A 43 -37.30 11.76 -19.06
N ASN A 44 -36.28 11.34 -19.82
CA ASN A 44 -35.78 12.03 -21.02
C ASN A 44 -35.24 13.47 -20.78
N SER A 45 -35.01 13.87 -19.53
CA SER A 45 -34.49 15.19 -19.18
C SER A 45 -33.06 15.37 -19.66
N ASN A 46 -32.82 16.52 -20.28
CA ASN A 46 -31.49 16.99 -20.61
C ASN A 46 -30.71 17.30 -19.31
N PRO A 47 -29.37 17.16 -19.26
CA PRO A 47 -28.56 17.48 -18.07
C PRO A 47 -28.72 18.91 -17.53
N GLU A 48 -29.31 19.81 -18.33
CA GLU A 48 -29.62 21.21 -17.99
C GLU A 48 -30.90 21.37 -17.14
N GLU A 49 -31.68 20.30 -16.91
CA GLU A 49 -32.97 20.34 -16.22
C GLU A 49 -32.91 19.93 -14.74
N ALA A 50 -31.77 20.06 -14.06
CA ALA A 50 -31.62 19.68 -12.64
C ALA A 50 -32.68 20.35 -11.73
N GLU A 51 -33.06 21.59 -12.04
CA GLU A 51 -34.13 22.33 -11.34
C GLU A 51 -35.52 21.74 -11.59
N ALA A 52 -35.81 21.27 -12.80
CA ALA A 52 -37.08 20.62 -13.13
C ALA A 52 -37.22 19.27 -12.41
N VAL A 53 -36.14 18.50 -12.36
CA VAL A 53 -36.09 17.25 -11.59
C VAL A 53 -36.27 17.51 -10.10
N GLN A 54 -35.59 18.53 -9.56
CA GLN A 54 -35.73 18.95 -8.17
C GLN A 54 -37.19 19.31 -7.81
N LEU A 55 -37.88 20.06 -8.67
CA LEU A 55 -39.30 20.40 -8.49
C LEU A 55 -40.21 19.16 -8.52
N LEU A 56 -39.90 18.17 -9.35
CA LEU A 56 -40.66 16.92 -9.43
C LEU A 56 -40.44 16.03 -8.20
N LEU A 57 -39.22 15.97 -7.65
CA LEU A 57 -38.91 15.21 -6.44
C LEU A 57 -39.69 15.69 -5.21
N GLY A 58 -40.00 16.99 -5.16
CA GLY A 58 -40.83 17.58 -4.10
C GLY A 58 -42.34 17.26 -4.25
N ARG A 59 -42.79 16.85 -5.44
CA ARG A 59 -44.22 16.63 -5.75
C ARG A 59 -44.61 15.16 -5.87
N ASP A 60 -43.72 14.30 -6.35
CA ASP A 60 -43.99 12.89 -6.65
C ASP A 60 -43.21 11.97 -5.69
N HIS A 61 -43.82 11.72 -4.53
CA HIS A 61 -43.25 10.84 -3.49
C HIS A 61 -43.05 9.40 -3.97
N GLU A 62 -43.95 8.88 -4.81
CA GLU A 62 -43.84 7.51 -5.32
C GLU A 62 -42.61 7.40 -6.23
N TRP A 63 -42.45 8.33 -7.17
CA TRP A 63 -41.28 8.39 -8.04
C TRP A 63 -39.97 8.56 -7.26
N ARG A 64 -39.95 9.43 -6.24
CA ARG A 64 -38.82 9.60 -5.32
C ARG A 64 -38.40 8.28 -4.68
N ARG A 65 -39.37 7.51 -4.13
CA ARG A 65 -39.11 6.18 -3.53
C ARG A 65 -38.47 5.21 -4.53
N HIS A 66 -38.99 5.21 -5.76
CA HIS A 66 -38.50 4.32 -6.79
C HIS A 66 -37.03 4.63 -7.13
N GLN A 67 -36.62 5.91 -7.16
CA GLN A 67 -35.22 6.26 -7.40
C GLN A 67 -34.28 5.75 -6.31
N VAL A 68 -34.67 5.88 -5.04
CA VAL A 68 -33.91 5.32 -3.91
C VAL A 68 -33.69 3.81 -4.08
N GLN A 69 -34.76 3.07 -4.37
CA GLN A 69 -34.70 1.61 -4.55
C GLN A 69 -33.85 1.20 -5.76
N VAL A 70 -33.95 1.93 -6.88
CA VAL A 70 -33.11 1.71 -8.06
C VAL A 70 -31.64 1.87 -7.73
N MET A 71 -31.29 3.00 -7.13
CA MET A 71 -29.90 3.33 -6.90
C MET A 71 -29.28 2.39 -5.86
N LYS A 72 -30.02 2.01 -4.81
CA LYS A 72 -29.62 0.98 -3.85
C LYS A 72 -29.36 -0.36 -4.52
N ALA A 73 -30.28 -0.81 -5.38
CA ALA A 73 -30.13 -2.07 -6.11
C ALA A 73 -28.93 -2.07 -7.06
N LEU A 74 -28.75 -1.00 -7.83
CA LEU A 74 -27.62 -0.87 -8.75
C LEU A 74 -26.28 -0.83 -8.01
N SER A 75 -26.20 -0.08 -6.91
CA SER A 75 -25.03 -0.06 -6.04
C SER A 75 -24.71 -1.46 -5.52
N LYS A 76 -25.71 -2.22 -5.04
CA LYS A 76 -25.52 -3.60 -4.57
C LYS A 76 -25.05 -4.55 -5.68
N ILE A 77 -25.59 -4.43 -6.90
CA ILE A 77 -25.15 -5.25 -8.05
C ILE A 77 -23.70 -4.97 -8.39
N VAL A 78 -23.33 -3.70 -8.57
CA VAL A 78 -21.94 -3.30 -8.87
C VAL A 78 -21.00 -3.77 -7.75
N ARG A 79 -21.44 -3.66 -6.51
CA ARG A 79 -20.70 -4.11 -5.33
C ARG A 79 -20.46 -5.63 -5.37
N LEU A 80 -21.50 -6.44 -5.54
CA LEU A 80 -21.41 -7.90 -5.53
C LEU A 80 -20.53 -8.41 -6.67
N MET A 81 -20.66 -7.86 -7.88
CA MET A 81 -19.84 -8.28 -9.02
C MET A 81 -18.34 -8.00 -8.82
N MET A 82 -18.00 -6.86 -8.20
CA MET A 82 -16.60 -6.53 -7.86
C MET A 82 -16.03 -7.35 -6.70
N ILE A 83 -16.89 -7.89 -5.83
CA ILE A 83 -16.50 -8.65 -4.62
C ILE A 83 -16.06 -10.08 -4.93
N THR A 84 -16.54 -10.67 -6.02
CA THR A 84 -16.34 -12.08 -6.40
C THR A 84 -15.16 -12.36 -7.34
N GLU A 85 -14.31 -11.37 -7.63
CA GLU A 85 -13.14 -11.58 -8.48
C GLU A 85 -12.02 -12.37 -7.78
N GLY A 86 -12.10 -13.68 -7.98
CA GLY A 86 -11.07 -14.69 -7.67
C GLY A 86 -11.28 -16.01 -8.40
N THR A 87 -12.44 -16.19 -9.05
CA THR A 87 -12.77 -17.34 -9.91
C THR A 87 -13.02 -16.83 -11.33
N THR A 88 -12.42 -17.49 -12.33
CA THR A 88 -12.47 -17.19 -13.78
C THR A 88 -13.88 -17.17 -14.42
N PHE A 89 -14.95 -17.33 -13.63
CA PHE A 89 -16.30 -17.62 -14.11
C PHE A 89 -17.18 -16.36 -14.39
N HIS A 90 -16.73 -15.13 -14.09
CA HIS A 90 -17.60 -13.93 -14.09
C HIS A 90 -17.12 -12.70 -14.90
N GLU A 91 -15.94 -12.75 -15.54
CA GLU A 91 -15.43 -11.63 -16.37
C GLU A 91 -16.38 -11.30 -17.53
N MET A 92 -17.06 -12.31 -18.08
CA MET A 92 -18.05 -12.15 -19.15
C MET A 92 -19.31 -11.39 -18.69
N GLU A 93 -19.78 -11.63 -17.46
CA GLU A 93 -20.98 -10.96 -16.90
C GLU A 93 -20.70 -9.49 -16.54
N TRP A 94 -19.48 -9.17 -16.06
CA TRP A 94 -19.07 -7.78 -15.80
C TRP A 94 -19.05 -6.94 -17.08
N ASN A 95 -18.51 -7.51 -18.15
CA ASN A 95 -18.41 -6.85 -19.44
C ASN A 95 -19.80 -6.52 -20.01
N GLU A 96 -20.73 -7.47 -19.97
CA GLU A 96 -22.12 -7.26 -20.39
C GLU A 96 -22.84 -6.21 -19.54
N LEU A 97 -22.60 -6.19 -18.21
CA LEU A 97 -23.13 -5.17 -17.34
C LEU A 97 -22.61 -3.77 -17.71
N MET A 98 -21.31 -3.66 -17.98
CA MET A 98 -20.69 -2.38 -18.36
C MET A 98 -21.19 -1.88 -19.71
N GLU A 99 -21.32 -2.75 -20.72
CA GLU A 99 -21.93 -2.41 -22.00
C GLU A 99 -23.38 -1.92 -21.81
N LEU A 100 -24.14 -2.58 -20.93
CA LEU A 100 -25.49 -2.18 -20.59
C LEU A 100 -25.52 -0.78 -19.97
N PHE A 101 -24.67 -0.52 -18.97
CA PHE A 101 -24.58 0.79 -18.30
C PHE A 101 -24.19 1.91 -19.24
N ILE A 102 -23.20 1.69 -20.11
CA ILE A 102 -22.79 2.65 -21.13
C ILE A 102 -23.95 2.91 -22.10
N SER A 103 -24.61 1.86 -22.60
CA SER A 103 -25.75 2.01 -23.52
C SER A 103 -26.97 2.70 -22.89
N CYS A 104 -27.06 2.68 -21.56
CA CYS A 104 -28.10 3.35 -20.79
C CYS A 104 -27.72 4.75 -20.32
N ARG A 105 -26.53 5.26 -20.70
CA ARG A 105 -26.02 6.57 -20.26
C ARG A 105 -25.99 6.72 -18.74
N LEU A 106 -25.57 5.66 -18.03
CA LEU A 106 -25.53 5.63 -16.56
C LEU A 106 -24.76 6.82 -15.98
N PHE A 107 -23.66 7.24 -16.62
CA PHE A 107 -22.87 8.38 -16.17
C PHE A 107 -23.70 9.67 -16.10
N ASP A 108 -24.50 9.97 -17.13
CA ASP A 108 -25.36 11.16 -17.13
C ASP A 108 -26.39 11.11 -16.01
N VAL A 109 -26.92 9.92 -15.72
CA VAL A 109 -27.85 9.70 -14.61
C VAL A 109 -27.20 10.04 -13.27
N VAL A 110 -26.05 9.44 -12.95
CA VAL A 110 -25.38 9.67 -11.66
C VAL A 110 -24.87 11.11 -11.55
N ASN A 111 -24.35 11.70 -12.63
CA ASN A 111 -23.91 13.09 -12.66
C ASN A 111 -25.07 14.08 -12.44
N LEU A 112 -26.24 13.81 -13.02
CA LEU A 112 -27.45 14.59 -12.77
C LEU A 112 -27.87 14.49 -11.30
N LEU A 113 -27.99 13.26 -10.78
CA LEU A 113 -28.42 13.01 -9.40
C LEU A 113 -27.52 13.71 -8.38
N LEU A 114 -26.19 13.67 -8.59
CA LEU A 114 -25.22 14.33 -7.70
C LEU A 114 -25.32 15.86 -7.69
N ARG A 115 -25.96 16.49 -8.69
CA ARG A 115 -26.14 17.95 -8.77
C ARG A 115 -27.44 18.44 -8.15
N ILE A 116 -28.43 17.57 -8.03
CA ILE A 116 -29.73 17.93 -7.49
C ILE A 116 -29.56 18.32 -6.03
N LYS A 117 -30.09 19.48 -5.64
CA LYS A 117 -30.17 19.91 -4.24
C LYS A 117 -31.59 19.69 -3.74
N VAL A 118 -31.83 18.68 -2.92
CA VAL A 118 -33.17 18.43 -2.39
C VAL A 118 -33.44 19.32 -1.16
N PRO A 119 -34.60 20.00 -1.05
CA PRO A 119 -34.95 20.82 0.12
C PRO A 119 -35.03 20.01 1.42
N GLN A 120 -34.71 20.62 2.56
CA GLN A 120 -34.77 19.97 3.88
C GLN A 120 -36.16 19.42 4.24
N SER A 121 -37.23 20.09 3.80
CA SER A 121 -38.60 19.60 4.02
C SER A 121 -38.87 18.25 3.38
N VAL A 122 -38.21 17.93 2.26
CA VAL A 122 -38.34 16.65 1.56
C VAL A 122 -37.57 15.55 2.30
N THR A 123 -36.41 15.86 2.88
CA THR A 123 -35.62 14.91 3.66
C THR A 123 -36.27 14.58 5.01
N GLU A 124 -36.92 15.55 5.66
CA GLU A 124 -37.66 15.35 6.92
C GLU A 124 -38.94 14.52 6.74
N ASP A 125 -39.64 14.72 5.61
CA ASP A 125 -40.79 13.89 5.21
C ASP A 125 -40.39 12.41 4.99
N ASP A 126 -39.22 12.15 4.40
CA ASP A 126 -38.74 10.77 4.18
C ASP A 126 -38.45 10.04 5.51
N ALA A 127 -37.88 10.75 6.50
CA ALA A 127 -37.58 10.20 7.82
C ALA A 127 -38.84 9.87 8.65
N SER A 128 -39.90 10.69 8.53
CA SER A 128 -41.14 10.55 9.32
C SER A 128 -42.17 9.58 8.72
N SER A 129 -42.09 9.28 7.42
CA SER A 129 -43.10 8.51 6.68
C SER A 129 -42.83 7.01 6.57
N GLY A 130 -41.80 6.49 7.25
CA GLY A 130 -41.41 5.06 7.19
C GLY A 130 -40.96 4.64 5.79
N PHE A 131 -40.34 5.56 5.05
CA PHE A 131 -40.09 5.46 3.60
C PHE A 131 -38.92 4.53 3.21
N GLY A 132 -38.20 3.99 4.19
CA GLY A 132 -36.91 3.31 3.99
C GLY A 132 -35.76 4.31 4.09
N ASP A 133 -34.75 4.16 3.23
CA ASP A 133 -33.58 5.06 3.20
C ASP A 133 -33.96 6.47 2.72
N SER A 134 -33.32 7.50 3.28
CA SER A 134 -33.51 8.90 2.89
C SER A 134 -32.99 9.18 1.48
N TRP A 135 -33.38 10.32 0.88
CA TRP A 135 -32.81 10.75 -0.42
C TRP A 135 -31.28 10.86 -0.39
N GLU A 136 -30.66 11.06 0.78
CA GLU A 136 -29.20 11.12 0.89
C GLU A 136 -28.52 9.83 0.42
N SER A 137 -29.20 8.69 0.57
CA SER A 137 -28.75 7.40 0.04
C SER A 137 -28.56 7.43 -1.48
N VAL A 138 -29.32 8.24 -2.23
CA VAL A 138 -29.18 8.37 -3.69
C VAL A 138 -27.84 9.00 -4.05
N TYR A 139 -27.41 10.03 -3.31
CA TYR A 139 -26.09 10.63 -3.52
C TYR A 139 -24.99 9.61 -3.17
N PHE A 140 -25.13 8.91 -2.05
CA PHE A 140 -24.20 7.86 -1.63
C PHE A 140 -24.07 6.77 -2.70
N HIS A 141 -25.18 6.17 -3.14
CA HIS A 141 -25.18 5.12 -4.15
C HIS A 141 -24.64 5.61 -5.50
N SER A 142 -24.90 6.87 -5.87
CA SER A 142 -24.33 7.47 -7.09
C SER A 142 -22.80 7.58 -7.02
N LEU A 143 -22.25 8.04 -5.89
CA LEU A 143 -20.80 8.07 -5.65
C LEU A 143 -20.23 6.64 -5.60
N GLU A 144 -20.91 5.71 -4.95
CA GLU A 144 -20.46 4.33 -4.84
C GLU A 144 -20.37 3.66 -6.20
N ILE A 145 -21.45 3.68 -7.00
CA ILE A 145 -21.49 3.14 -8.36
C ILE A 145 -20.32 3.70 -9.18
N THR A 146 -20.17 5.03 -9.17
CA THR A 146 -19.11 5.71 -9.91
C THR A 146 -17.72 5.27 -9.45
N SER A 147 -17.49 5.23 -8.14
CA SER A 147 -16.20 4.85 -7.56
C SER A 147 -15.82 3.40 -7.87
N ASN A 148 -16.77 2.46 -7.86
CA ASN A 148 -16.50 1.05 -8.17
C ASN A 148 -16.17 0.88 -9.66
N ILE A 149 -16.96 1.47 -10.56
CA ILE A 149 -16.73 1.42 -12.02
C ILE A 149 -15.39 2.09 -12.39
N ILE A 150 -15.04 3.20 -11.75
CA ILE A 150 -13.74 3.84 -11.97
C ILE A 150 -12.62 2.93 -11.43
N SER A 151 -12.78 2.35 -10.24
CA SER A 151 -11.73 1.49 -9.68
C SER A 151 -11.48 0.23 -10.51
N SER A 152 -12.52 -0.36 -11.12
CA SER A 152 -12.39 -1.55 -11.95
C SER A 152 -11.54 -1.31 -13.19
N SER A 153 -11.56 -0.09 -13.76
CA SER A 153 -10.72 0.24 -14.92
C SER A 153 -9.23 0.18 -14.60
N TYR A 154 -8.83 0.17 -13.33
CA TYR A 154 -7.43 0.10 -12.91
C TYR A 154 -7.04 -1.24 -12.29
N ILE A 155 -8.02 -2.01 -11.81
CA ILE A 155 -7.79 -3.28 -11.08
C ILE A 155 -7.94 -4.47 -12.03
N CYS A 156 -9.00 -4.47 -12.82
CA CYS A 156 -9.34 -5.53 -13.75
C CYS A 156 -8.64 -5.21 -15.08
N ARG A 157 -8.16 -6.20 -15.85
CA ARG A 157 -7.61 -5.98 -17.21
C ARG A 157 -8.71 -5.58 -18.23
N THR A 158 -9.79 -4.96 -17.76
CA THR A 158 -10.99 -4.54 -18.47
C THR A 158 -10.96 -3.04 -18.81
N GLU A 159 -9.75 -2.44 -18.85
CA GLU A 159 -9.54 -1.05 -19.27
C GLU A 159 -10.35 -0.75 -20.53
N ASP A 160 -10.33 -1.61 -21.55
CA ASP A 160 -11.01 -1.38 -22.83
C ASP A 160 -12.53 -1.21 -22.70
N ILE A 161 -13.19 -1.92 -21.78
CA ILE A 161 -14.66 -1.93 -21.65
C ILE A 161 -15.17 -0.82 -20.75
N THR A 162 -14.41 -0.48 -19.72
CA THR A 162 -14.76 0.58 -18.75
C THR A 162 -14.30 1.96 -19.22
N LYS A 163 -13.35 2.03 -20.17
CA LYS A 163 -12.80 3.26 -20.74
C LYS A 163 -13.83 4.25 -21.28
N PRO A 164 -14.90 3.87 -22.01
CA PRO A 164 -15.89 4.84 -22.47
C PRO A 164 -16.55 5.60 -21.32
N PHE A 165 -16.95 4.89 -20.26
CA PHE A 165 -17.52 5.51 -19.06
C PHE A 165 -16.50 6.44 -18.38
N PHE A 166 -15.26 5.98 -18.23
CA PHE A 166 -14.17 6.76 -17.61
C PHE A 166 -13.83 8.03 -18.42
N ASP A 167 -13.81 7.93 -19.74
CA ASP A 167 -13.60 9.04 -20.66
C ASP A 167 -14.71 10.10 -20.52
N GLU A 168 -15.97 9.69 -20.42
CA GLU A 168 -17.09 10.60 -20.17
C GLU A 168 -16.93 11.32 -18.83
N VAL A 169 -16.57 10.59 -17.77
CA VAL A 169 -16.31 11.14 -16.43
C VAL A 169 -15.26 12.26 -16.48
N ILE A 170 -14.10 12.01 -17.10
CA ILE A 170 -13.00 12.99 -17.12
C ILE A 170 -13.29 14.16 -18.06
N LYS A 171 -13.90 13.91 -19.22
CA LYS A 171 -14.20 14.97 -20.21
C LYS A 171 -15.31 15.90 -19.71
N HIS A 172 -16.12 15.47 -18.73
CA HIS A 172 -17.22 16.26 -18.21
C HIS A 172 -16.74 17.52 -17.46
N LYS A 173 -17.12 18.70 -17.98
CA LYS A 173 -16.60 20.02 -17.56
C LYS A 173 -16.63 20.29 -16.06
N SER A 174 -17.69 19.86 -15.37
CA SER A 174 -17.96 20.19 -13.96
C SER A 174 -18.15 18.98 -13.05
N PHE A 175 -17.95 17.75 -13.53
CA PHE A 175 -18.21 16.56 -12.68
C PHE A 175 -17.24 16.52 -11.49
N LEU A 176 -15.94 16.73 -11.73
CA LEU A 176 -14.94 16.78 -10.66
C LEU A 176 -15.22 17.90 -9.65
N ASP A 177 -15.79 19.04 -10.07
CA ASP A 177 -16.14 20.12 -9.14
C ASP A 177 -17.30 19.71 -8.22
N VAL A 178 -18.27 18.95 -8.74
CA VAL A 178 -19.36 18.36 -7.94
C VAL A 178 -18.80 17.37 -6.93
N VAL A 179 -17.92 16.46 -7.36
CA VAL A 179 -17.29 15.47 -6.47
C VAL A 179 -16.40 16.14 -5.41
N VAL A 180 -15.69 17.23 -5.75
CA VAL A 180 -14.98 18.05 -4.76
C VAL A 180 -15.93 18.57 -3.69
N GLY A 181 -17.16 18.99 -4.05
CA GLY A 181 -18.16 19.39 -3.07
C GLY A 181 -18.43 18.32 -2.01
N TYR A 182 -18.59 17.06 -2.42
CA TYR A 182 -18.76 15.93 -1.50
C TYR A 182 -17.48 15.60 -0.71
N ALA A 183 -16.31 15.79 -1.32
CA ALA A 183 -15.04 15.68 -0.62
C ALA A 183 -14.77 16.83 0.35
N MET A 184 -15.53 17.93 0.30
CA MET A 184 -15.40 19.06 1.24
C MET A 184 -16.39 18.99 2.40
N ASP A 185 -17.42 18.16 2.27
CA ASP A 185 -18.43 17.88 3.30
C ASP A 185 -17.86 16.92 4.35
N THR A 186 -17.93 17.33 5.62
CA THR A 186 -17.43 16.56 6.76
C THR A 186 -18.55 15.85 7.52
N SER A 187 -19.81 16.23 7.28
CA SER A 187 -20.96 15.59 7.94
C SER A 187 -21.24 14.18 7.43
N ARG A 188 -20.67 13.80 6.28
CA ARG A 188 -20.94 12.53 5.59
C ARG A 188 -19.68 11.71 5.28
N PRO A 189 -19.02 11.12 6.30
CA PRO A 189 -17.69 10.52 6.14
C PRO A 189 -17.59 9.40 5.09
N ILE A 190 -18.61 8.54 4.95
CA ILE A 190 -18.59 7.46 3.95
C ILE A 190 -18.63 8.04 2.53
N MET A 191 -19.46 9.06 2.30
CA MET A 191 -19.53 9.74 1.01
C MET A 191 -18.23 10.48 0.70
N THR A 192 -17.62 11.13 1.70
CA THR A 192 -16.28 11.72 1.58
C THR A 192 -15.26 10.68 1.13
N CYS A 193 -15.29 9.46 1.68
CA CYS A 193 -14.40 8.38 1.27
C CYS A 193 -14.58 8.03 -0.23
N HIS A 194 -15.81 7.88 -0.70
CA HIS A 194 -16.08 7.64 -2.13
C HIS A 194 -15.68 8.82 -3.01
N ALA A 195 -15.90 10.05 -2.55
CA ALA A 195 -15.51 11.25 -3.29
C ALA A 195 -13.99 11.35 -3.44
N LEU A 196 -13.23 11.18 -2.35
CA LEU A 196 -11.76 11.11 -2.40
C LEU A 196 -11.27 9.96 -3.28
N HIS A 197 -11.95 8.80 -3.22
CA HIS A 197 -11.66 7.67 -4.08
C HIS A 197 -11.80 8.05 -5.57
N ILE A 198 -12.95 8.59 -5.98
CA ILE A 198 -13.20 9.05 -7.35
C ILE A 198 -12.15 10.07 -7.80
N LEU A 199 -11.91 11.12 -6.99
CA LEU A 199 -10.95 12.17 -7.33
C LEU A 199 -9.54 11.60 -7.52
N SER A 200 -9.10 10.71 -6.63
CA SER A 200 -7.77 10.10 -6.71
C SER A 200 -7.59 9.29 -8.00
N TYR A 201 -8.59 8.52 -8.42
CA TYR A 201 -8.49 7.72 -9.64
C TYR A 201 -8.71 8.54 -10.91
N CYS A 202 -9.65 9.50 -10.94
CA CYS A 202 -9.81 10.40 -12.08
C CYS A 202 -8.56 11.26 -12.35
N CYS A 203 -7.78 11.59 -11.32
CA CYS A 203 -6.51 12.29 -11.48
C CYS A 203 -5.32 11.35 -11.76
N HIS A 204 -5.45 10.05 -11.48
CA HIS A 204 -4.38 9.08 -11.71
C HIS A 204 -4.08 8.97 -13.22
N ASN A 205 -2.83 9.22 -13.59
CA ASN A 205 -2.38 9.32 -14.99
C ASN A 205 -3.13 10.37 -15.83
N ASN A 206 -3.81 11.34 -15.20
CA ASN A 206 -4.52 12.42 -15.88
C ASN A 206 -4.03 13.80 -15.40
N ILE A 207 -2.92 14.26 -15.99
CA ILE A 207 -2.27 15.52 -15.64
C ILE A 207 -3.22 16.73 -15.74
N PRO A 208 -4.07 16.89 -16.77
CA PRO A 208 -4.99 18.03 -16.85
C PRO A 208 -5.97 18.11 -15.67
N SER A 209 -6.57 16.98 -15.28
CA SER A 209 -7.48 16.91 -14.14
C SER A 209 -6.75 17.20 -12.83
N ALA A 210 -5.57 16.61 -12.65
CA ALA A 210 -4.74 16.87 -11.47
C ALA A 210 -4.33 18.34 -11.36
N LYS A 211 -3.91 18.99 -12.46
CA LYS A 211 -3.61 20.44 -12.47
C LYS A 211 -4.84 21.30 -12.19
N LYS A 212 -6.02 20.92 -12.68
CA LYS A 212 -7.27 21.63 -12.37
C LYS A 212 -7.55 21.61 -10.86
N LEU A 213 -7.42 20.46 -10.22
CA LEU A 213 -7.63 20.33 -8.77
C LEU A 213 -6.50 20.95 -7.95
N GLY A 214 -5.25 20.89 -8.42
CA GLY A 214 -4.08 21.48 -7.75
C GLY A 214 -4.17 23.00 -7.55
N LYS A 215 -5.05 23.69 -8.27
CA LYS A 215 -5.32 25.12 -8.11
C LYS A 215 -6.34 25.45 -7.01
N LYS A 216 -7.06 24.46 -6.48
CA LYS A 216 -8.09 24.65 -5.43
C LYS A 216 -7.46 24.64 -4.04
N LYS A 217 -7.13 25.83 -3.51
CA LYS A 217 -6.45 25.98 -2.21
C LYS A 217 -7.26 25.43 -1.02
N ASP A 218 -8.57 25.62 -1.06
CA ASP A 218 -9.55 25.10 -0.09
C ASP A 218 -9.52 23.58 0.02
N LEU A 219 -9.35 22.88 -1.11
CA LEU A 219 -9.21 21.43 -1.14
C LEU A 219 -7.98 20.96 -0.35
N PHE A 220 -6.83 21.66 -0.42
CA PHE A 220 -5.64 21.29 0.36
C PHE A 220 -5.84 21.47 1.86
N GLY A 221 -6.54 22.52 2.28
CA GLY A 221 -6.91 22.70 3.69
C GLY A 221 -7.71 21.50 4.20
N ARG A 222 -8.68 21.03 3.41
CA ARG A 222 -9.48 19.86 3.77
C ARG A 222 -8.70 18.54 3.70
N LEU A 223 -7.85 18.35 2.68
CA LEU A 223 -6.95 17.19 2.61
C LEU A 223 -6.02 17.12 3.81
N CYS A 224 -5.58 18.26 4.35
CA CYS A 224 -4.79 18.31 5.58
C CYS A 224 -5.52 17.65 6.75
N GLU A 225 -6.78 18.01 6.93
CA GLU A 225 -7.64 17.47 7.97
C GLU A 225 -7.83 15.95 7.79
N TYR A 226 -8.07 15.51 6.55
CA TYR A 226 -8.20 14.09 6.25
C TYR A 226 -6.92 13.30 6.38
N VAL A 227 -5.74 13.88 6.16
CA VAL A 227 -4.45 13.21 6.38
C VAL A 227 -4.08 13.20 7.87
N ASN A 228 -4.57 14.17 8.64
CA ASN A 228 -4.35 14.22 10.07
C ASN A 228 -5.13 13.11 10.79
N LYS A 229 -4.38 12.12 11.30
CA LYS A 229 -4.90 10.95 12.02
C LYS A 229 -5.94 11.28 13.08
N ASN A 230 -5.72 12.33 13.87
CA ASN A 230 -6.60 12.66 14.99
C ASN A 230 -7.91 13.28 14.50
N PHE A 231 -7.85 14.12 13.46
CA PHE A 231 -9.02 14.77 12.92
C PHE A 231 -9.96 13.75 12.25
N ALA A 232 -9.47 12.94 11.31
CA ALA A 232 -10.33 11.99 10.60
C ALA A 232 -10.91 10.94 11.56
N THR A 233 -10.13 10.48 12.54
CA THR A 233 -10.62 9.57 13.60
C THR A 233 -11.74 10.22 14.41
N LYS A 234 -11.56 11.48 14.82
CA LYS A 234 -12.59 12.21 15.57
C LYS A 234 -13.85 12.34 14.72
N LEU A 235 -13.69 12.72 13.45
CA LEU A 235 -14.79 12.92 12.52
C LEU A 235 -15.66 11.67 12.36
N THR A 236 -15.04 10.53 12.04
CA THR A 236 -15.76 9.25 11.88
C THR A 236 -16.33 8.74 13.20
N SER A 237 -15.63 8.97 14.32
CA SER A 237 -16.12 8.57 15.64
C SER A 237 -17.35 9.39 16.08
N ASP A 238 -17.35 10.69 15.80
CA ASP A 238 -18.45 11.58 16.17
C ASP A 238 -19.66 11.33 15.27
N TRP A 239 -19.46 11.11 13.97
CA TRP A 239 -20.50 10.61 13.05
C TRP A 239 -21.12 9.30 13.54
N PHE A 240 -20.31 8.30 13.87
CA PHE A 240 -20.83 7.01 14.35
C PHE A 240 -21.62 7.12 15.67
N LYS A 241 -21.22 8.03 16.57
CA LYS A 241 -21.95 8.29 17.83
C LYS A 241 -23.23 9.10 17.62
N GLY A 242 -23.25 9.96 16.60
CA GLY A 242 -24.38 10.81 16.25
C GLY A 242 -25.60 10.03 15.73
N GLY A 243 -25.42 8.74 15.43
CA GLY A 243 -26.39 7.90 14.75
C GLY A 243 -26.02 7.80 13.28
N VAL A 244 -25.99 6.57 12.76
CA VAL A 244 -25.73 6.28 11.36
C VAL A 244 -27.04 5.90 10.69
N GLU A 245 -27.20 6.32 9.43
CA GLU A 245 -28.38 5.96 8.63
C GLU A 245 -28.37 4.46 8.29
N GLN A 246 -29.54 3.87 8.04
CA GLN A 246 -29.64 2.43 7.78
C GLN A 246 -28.81 2.00 6.56
N TYR A 247 -28.83 2.75 5.46
CA TYR A 247 -28.00 2.42 4.28
C TYR A 247 -26.49 2.48 4.56
N GLU A 248 -26.04 3.35 5.48
CA GLU A 248 -24.64 3.44 5.89
C GLU A 248 -24.26 2.24 6.76
N PHE A 249 -25.18 1.82 7.63
CA PHE A 249 -25.05 0.62 8.45
C PHE A 249 -25.00 -0.65 7.58
N ASP A 250 -25.90 -0.79 6.62
CA ASP A 250 -25.92 -1.87 5.62
C ASP A 250 -24.58 -1.93 4.87
N MET A 251 -24.06 -0.78 4.43
CA MET A 251 -22.77 -0.69 3.74
C MET A 251 -21.59 -1.13 4.61
N MET A 252 -21.57 -0.76 5.89
CA MET A 252 -20.52 -1.21 6.82
C MET A 252 -20.57 -2.73 7.05
N GLY A 253 -21.75 -3.35 7.01
CA GLY A 253 -21.90 -4.81 7.10
C GLY A 253 -21.46 -5.53 5.82
N ASP A 254 -21.82 -4.97 4.66
CA ASP A 254 -21.41 -5.53 3.37
C ASP A 254 -19.90 -5.35 3.10
N ARG A 255 -19.28 -4.29 3.63
CA ARG A 255 -17.85 -3.97 3.46
C ARG A 255 -17.19 -3.53 4.78
N PRO A 256 -16.97 -4.44 5.73
CA PRO A 256 -16.38 -4.13 7.03
C PRO A 256 -14.91 -3.67 6.94
N GLN A 257 -14.23 -4.02 5.84
CA GLN A 257 -12.84 -3.63 5.55
C GLN A 257 -12.74 -2.23 4.89
N GLY A 258 -13.87 -1.55 4.64
CA GLY A 258 -13.93 -0.25 3.97
C GLY A 258 -13.85 -0.34 2.43
N LEU A 259 -13.41 0.77 1.82
CA LEU A 259 -13.27 0.95 0.36
C LEU A 259 -11.87 0.67 -0.18
N ILE A 260 -10.95 0.19 0.68
CA ILE A 260 -9.56 -0.04 0.29
C ILE A 260 -9.56 -1.02 -0.89
N PRO A 261 -8.74 -0.80 -1.95
CA PRO A 261 -8.64 -1.77 -3.03
C PRO A 261 -8.29 -3.15 -2.47
N LEU A 262 -8.56 -4.21 -3.24
CA LEU A 262 -8.29 -5.63 -2.97
C LEU A 262 -6.81 -5.99 -2.65
N TYR A 263 -6.07 -5.15 -1.93
CA TYR A 263 -4.76 -5.43 -1.32
C TYR A 263 -4.86 -6.50 -0.23
N PHE A 264 -6.06 -6.76 0.30
CA PHE A 264 -6.29 -7.70 1.38
C PHE A 264 -7.18 -8.83 0.90
N GLN A 265 -6.56 -9.94 0.47
CA GLN A 265 -7.20 -11.21 0.16
C GLN A 265 -7.81 -11.85 1.42
N GLU A 266 -8.82 -11.23 2.02
CA GLU A 266 -9.68 -11.91 2.98
C GLU A 266 -11.02 -12.16 2.30
N ALA A 267 -11.40 -13.44 2.22
CA ALA A 267 -12.68 -13.86 1.69
C ALA A 267 -13.79 -13.12 2.46
N PHE A 268 -14.65 -12.46 1.70
CA PHE A 268 -15.81 -11.77 2.23
C PHE A 268 -16.66 -12.75 3.05
N LYS A 269 -17.10 -12.30 4.22
CA LYS A 269 -18.21 -12.93 4.92
C LYS A 269 -19.30 -11.89 4.99
N GLU A 270 -20.44 -12.15 4.34
CA GLU A 270 -21.67 -11.41 4.60
C GLU A 270 -21.99 -11.62 6.08
N HIS A 271 -21.83 -10.59 6.91
CA HIS A 271 -22.33 -10.55 8.28
C HIS A 271 -23.21 -9.32 8.36
N SER A 272 -24.43 -9.47 8.90
CA SER A 272 -25.23 -8.30 9.23
C SER A 272 -24.51 -7.52 10.33
N MET A 273 -24.42 -6.21 10.22
CA MET A 273 -23.84 -5.37 11.29
C MET A 273 -24.59 -5.53 12.64
N GLU A 274 -25.84 -5.99 12.60
CA GLU A 274 -26.64 -6.32 13.79
C GLU A 274 -26.11 -7.54 14.56
N GLU A 275 -25.43 -8.45 13.86
CA GLU A 275 -24.81 -9.66 14.42
C GLU A 275 -23.39 -9.37 14.94
N MET A 276 -22.83 -8.20 14.63
CA MET A 276 -21.49 -7.78 15.03
C MET A 276 -21.46 -7.23 16.45
N THR A 277 -20.43 -7.58 17.20
CA THR A 277 -20.14 -6.97 18.50
C THR A 277 -19.83 -5.47 18.36
N LYS A 278 -20.03 -4.70 19.43
CA LYS A 278 -19.69 -3.25 19.43
C LYS A 278 -18.24 -2.96 19.09
N ASP A 279 -17.31 -3.89 19.37
CA ASP A 279 -15.91 -3.74 18.99
C ASP A 279 -15.68 -4.01 17.49
N GLU A 280 -16.39 -4.97 16.89
CA GLU A 280 -16.36 -5.22 15.45
C GLU A 280 -16.98 -4.06 14.66
N GLN A 281 -18.11 -3.51 15.12
CA GLN A 281 -18.71 -2.32 14.50
C GLN A 281 -17.74 -1.12 14.52
N ARG A 282 -17.07 -0.88 15.65
CA ARG A 282 -16.02 0.15 15.75
C ARG A 282 -14.86 -0.12 14.79
N GLN A 283 -14.51 -1.39 14.59
CA GLN A 283 -13.47 -1.76 13.63
C GLN A 283 -13.86 -1.36 12.21
N CYS A 284 -15.13 -1.56 11.80
CA CYS A 284 -15.63 -1.10 10.52
C CYS A 284 -15.47 0.41 10.35
N VAL A 285 -15.88 1.20 11.35
CA VAL A 285 -15.72 2.67 11.33
C VAL A 285 -14.24 3.08 11.18
N MET A 286 -13.34 2.37 11.85
CA MET A 286 -11.90 2.60 11.70
C MET A 286 -11.41 2.24 10.29
N SER A 287 -11.94 1.20 9.65
CA SER A 287 -11.64 0.87 8.25
C SER A 287 -12.00 2.02 7.30
N TYR A 288 -13.15 2.66 7.47
CA TYR A 288 -13.52 3.84 6.68
C TYR A 288 -12.66 5.07 7.00
N THR A 289 -12.25 5.23 8.26
CA THR A 289 -11.26 6.26 8.65
C THR A 289 -9.94 6.06 7.89
N TYR A 290 -9.49 4.80 7.77
CA TYR A 290 -8.30 4.47 6.99
C TYR A 290 -8.48 4.75 5.49
N CYS A 291 -9.67 4.51 4.93
CA CYS A 291 -9.96 4.85 3.54
C CYS A 291 -9.84 6.36 3.30
N MET A 292 -10.42 7.17 4.19
CA MET A 292 -10.32 8.63 4.13
C MET A 292 -8.87 9.10 4.14
N HIS A 293 -8.06 8.58 5.07
CA HIS A 293 -6.62 8.86 5.14
C HIS A 293 -5.91 8.48 3.85
N LEU A 294 -6.12 7.24 3.39
CA LEU A 294 -5.39 6.68 2.27
C LEU A 294 -5.70 7.42 0.96
N PHE A 295 -6.98 7.64 0.66
CA PHE A 295 -7.36 8.36 -0.55
C PHE A 295 -7.00 9.84 -0.48
N GLY A 296 -7.02 10.45 0.71
CA GLY A 296 -6.50 11.80 0.93
C GLY A 296 -5.00 11.90 0.61
N LEU A 297 -4.19 10.98 1.13
CA LEU A 297 -2.76 10.88 0.83
C LEU A 297 -2.51 10.62 -0.66
N LYS A 298 -3.23 9.67 -1.26
CA LYS A 298 -3.11 9.32 -2.68
C LYS A 298 -3.44 10.50 -3.59
N LEU A 299 -4.53 11.21 -3.32
CA LEU A 299 -4.88 12.41 -4.08
C LEU A 299 -3.78 13.47 -3.93
N MET A 300 -3.29 13.72 -2.71
CA MET A 300 -2.19 14.65 -2.48
C MET A 300 -0.90 14.26 -3.23
N ALA A 301 -0.56 12.97 -3.27
CA ALA A 301 0.57 12.46 -4.04
C ALA A 301 0.44 12.82 -5.53
N ILE A 302 -0.71 12.54 -6.11
CA ILE A 302 -0.99 12.84 -7.53
C ILE A 302 -0.93 14.34 -7.81
N LEU A 303 -1.51 15.17 -6.94
CA LEU A 303 -1.51 16.63 -7.11
C LEU A 303 -0.10 17.22 -7.02
N THR A 304 0.72 16.78 -6.04
CA THR A 304 2.10 17.25 -5.90
C THR A 304 3.00 16.82 -7.06
N ILE A 305 2.74 15.65 -7.66
CA ILE A 305 3.45 15.24 -8.88
C ILE A 305 3.08 16.18 -10.05
N ALA A 306 1.79 16.48 -10.22
CA ALA A 306 1.27 17.15 -11.41
C ALA A 306 1.40 18.68 -11.44
N ASP A 307 1.40 19.38 -10.30
CA ASP A 307 1.29 20.84 -10.23
C ASP A 307 2.25 21.50 -9.23
N ASP A 308 2.86 22.61 -9.65
CA ASP A 308 3.85 23.34 -8.85
C ASP A 308 3.20 24.06 -7.66
N ASN A 309 1.97 24.60 -7.82
CA ASN A 309 1.27 25.26 -6.72
C ASN A 309 0.91 24.26 -5.62
N ALA A 310 0.55 23.03 -6.01
CA ALA A 310 0.29 21.94 -5.06
C ALA A 310 1.53 21.67 -4.19
N ARG A 311 2.73 21.61 -4.78
CA ARG A 311 3.98 21.43 -4.02
C ARG A 311 4.23 22.59 -3.08
N ASP A 312 4.02 23.81 -3.57
CA ASP A 312 4.19 25.04 -2.81
C ASP A 312 3.26 25.12 -1.60
N VAL A 313 1.99 24.71 -1.75
CA VAL A 313 1.04 24.65 -0.65
C VAL A 313 1.47 23.63 0.39
N VAL A 314 1.80 22.40 -0.03
CA VAL A 314 2.19 21.32 0.88
C VAL A 314 3.48 21.64 1.64
N VAL A 315 4.50 22.23 0.99
CA VAL A 315 5.79 22.53 1.64
C VAL A 315 5.76 23.76 2.55
N LYS A 316 4.83 24.70 2.32
CA LYS A 316 4.70 25.93 3.12
C LYS A 316 3.85 25.71 4.37
N ASP A 317 2.91 24.77 4.33
CA ASP A 317 2.05 24.45 5.47
C ASP A 317 2.64 23.30 6.31
N PRO A 318 3.16 23.57 7.53
CA PRO A 318 3.72 22.53 8.38
C PRO A 318 2.67 21.52 8.85
N THR A 319 1.39 21.89 8.85
CA THR A 319 0.29 20.99 9.24
C THR A 319 0.04 19.92 8.18
N LEU A 320 0.40 20.17 6.91
CA LEU A 320 0.39 19.20 5.82
C LEU A 320 1.66 18.34 5.80
N LEU A 321 2.83 18.98 5.84
CA LEU A 321 4.10 18.28 5.63
C LEU A 321 4.50 17.39 6.81
N LYS A 322 4.31 17.85 8.06
CA LYS A 322 4.75 17.09 9.26
C LYS A 322 4.04 15.74 9.38
N PRO A 323 2.69 15.63 9.25
CA PRO A 323 2.03 14.33 9.30
C PRO A 323 2.48 13.35 8.22
N CYS A 324 2.79 13.85 7.01
CA CYS A 324 3.39 13.03 5.96
C CYS A 324 4.74 12.47 6.43
N ILE A 325 5.67 13.33 6.87
CA ILE A 325 7.02 12.89 7.28
C ILE A 325 6.99 11.92 8.47
N ARG A 326 6.03 12.06 9.39
CA ARG A 326 5.87 11.12 10.52
C ARG A 326 5.72 9.66 10.09
N TRP A 327 5.19 9.38 8.90
CA TRP A 327 5.10 8.01 8.37
C TRP A 327 6.46 7.40 8.03
N LEU A 328 7.48 8.21 7.71
CA LEU A 328 8.86 7.76 7.53
C LEU A 328 9.58 7.60 8.87
N GLU A 329 9.16 8.32 9.91
CA GLU A 329 9.78 8.32 11.23
C GLU A 329 9.39 7.09 12.06
N ALA A 330 8.14 6.62 11.91
CA ALA A 330 7.58 5.50 12.65
C ALA A 330 7.67 4.16 11.88
N PRO A 331 7.99 3.04 12.54
CA PRO A 331 8.07 1.75 11.87
C PRO A 331 6.67 1.30 11.44
N VAL A 332 6.62 0.59 10.32
CA VAL A 332 5.37 0.08 9.76
C VAL A 332 4.95 -1.16 10.56
N THR A 333 3.90 -1.01 11.36
CA THR A 333 3.37 -2.09 12.21
C THR A 333 2.00 -2.62 11.79
N SER A 334 1.44 -2.12 10.68
CA SER A 334 0.13 -2.53 10.17
C SER A 334 0.05 -2.37 8.66
N LYS A 335 -0.91 -3.06 8.04
CA LYS A 335 -1.16 -2.95 6.60
C LYS A 335 -1.54 -1.51 6.18
N PHE A 336 -2.28 -0.80 7.04
CA PHE A 336 -2.59 0.62 6.84
C PHE A 336 -1.33 1.51 6.88
N ALA A 337 -0.47 1.34 7.88
CA ALA A 337 0.77 2.11 7.98
C ALA A 337 1.69 1.89 6.76
N SER A 338 1.68 0.66 6.21
CA SER A 338 2.37 0.33 4.97
C SER A 338 1.82 1.13 3.78
N ALA A 339 0.50 1.10 3.58
CA ALA A 339 -0.14 1.84 2.49
C ALA A 339 0.08 3.36 2.62
N ALA A 340 -0.05 3.90 3.83
CA ALA A 340 0.18 5.32 4.11
C ALA A 340 1.64 5.74 3.85
N LEU A 341 2.61 4.91 4.20
CA LEU A 341 4.03 5.16 3.89
C LEU A 341 4.27 5.19 2.38
N ASN A 342 3.67 4.27 1.61
CA ASN A 342 3.80 4.28 0.15
C ASN A 342 3.32 5.59 -0.47
N GLU A 343 2.11 6.03 -0.13
CA GLU A 343 1.57 7.29 -0.65
C GLU A 343 2.39 8.50 -0.18
N THR A 344 2.89 8.46 1.06
CA THR A 344 3.79 9.50 1.58
C THR A 344 5.09 9.60 0.78
N LEU A 345 5.72 8.47 0.44
CA LEU A 345 6.94 8.47 -0.38
C LEU A 345 6.67 9.05 -1.78
N LEU A 346 5.49 8.82 -2.34
CA LEU A 346 5.08 9.43 -3.61
C LEU A 346 4.85 10.94 -3.48
N ILE A 347 4.23 11.43 -2.39
CA ILE A 347 4.14 12.87 -2.08
C ILE A 347 5.54 13.48 -2.04
N LEU A 348 6.46 12.90 -1.26
CA LEU A 348 7.82 13.41 -1.14
C LEU A 348 8.57 13.38 -2.48
N THR A 349 8.34 12.35 -3.32
CA THR A 349 8.89 12.28 -4.67
C THR A 349 8.35 13.40 -5.55
N GLY A 350 7.05 13.68 -5.49
CA GLY A 350 6.41 14.80 -6.16
C GLY A 350 6.97 16.14 -5.72
N LEU A 351 7.17 16.35 -4.42
CA LEU A 351 7.81 17.55 -3.86
C LEU A 351 9.25 17.73 -4.36
N CYS A 352 10.02 16.64 -4.41
CA CYS A 352 11.39 16.61 -4.93
C CYS A 352 11.48 16.81 -6.45
N ASN A 353 10.39 17.09 -7.17
CA ASN A 353 10.48 17.68 -8.51
C ASN A 353 11.07 19.09 -8.49
N SER A 354 10.99 19.81 -7.37
CA SER A 354 11.68 21.08 -7.17
C SER A 354 12.97 20.88 -6.39
N GLU A 355 14.09 21.34 -6.95
CA GLU A 355 15.42 21.31 -6.33
C GLU A 355 15.45 22.09 -5.00
N ALA A 356 14.83 23.29 -4.97
CA ALA A 356 14.76 24.13 -3.78
C ALA A 356 13.98 23.46 -2.64
N ILE A 357 12.86 22.79 -2.96
CA ILE A 357 12.08 22.03 -1.98
C ILE A 357 12.89 20.83 -1.47
N CYS A 358 13.59 20.12 -2.35
CA CYS A 358 14.47 19.01 -1.97
C CYS A 358 15.53 19.44 -0.94
N HIS A 359 16.23 20.56 -1.20
CA HIS A 359 17.17 21.14 -0.25
C HIS A 359 16.55 21.43 1.12
N LYS A 360 15.34 22.02 1.13
CA LYS A 360 14.60 22.30 2.37
C LYS A 360 14.25 21.02 3.12
N LEU A 361 13.76 19.98 2.44
CA LEU A 361 13.40 18.71 3.07
C LEU A 361 14.63 18.04 3.71
N ILE A 362 15.77 18.07 3.03
CA ILE A 362 17.02 17.51 3.55
C ILE A 362 17.51 18.28 4.78
N SER A 363 17.48 19.61 4.76
CA SER A 363 18.02 20.43 5.86
C SER A 363 17.11 20.50 7.09
N THR A 364 15.78 20.40 6.91
CA THR A 364 14.82 20.60 8.01
C THR A 364 14.23 19.31 8.57
N HIS A 365 14.28 18.21 7.80
CA HIS A 365 13.56 16.97 8.15
C HIS A 365 14.44 15.71 8.09
N ASN A 366 15.77 15.85 8.07
CA ASN A 366 16.67 14.69 8.15
C ASN A 366 16.39 13.63 7.07
N LEU A 367 15.93 14.08 5.89
CA LEU A 367 15.38 13.18 4.86
C LEU A 367 16.36 12.09 4.44
N ILE A 368 17.66 12.42 4.33
CA ILE A 368 18.70 11.44 3.96
C ILE A 368 18.78 10.28 4.97
N GLN A 369 18.74 10.56 6.27
CA GLN A 369 18.80 9.51 7.30
C GLN A 369 17.53 8.65 7.29
N LEU A 370 16.37 9.26 7.01
CA LEU A 370 15.11 8.52 6.84
C LEU A 370 15.15 7.59 5.61
N LEU A 371 15.72 8.07 4.48
CA LEU A 371 15.93 7.27 3.28
C LEU A 371 16.91 6.12 3.51
N GLU A 372 18.05 6.39 4.14
CA GLU A 372 19.08 5.40 4.46
C GLU A 372 18.52 4.21 5.27
N ARG A 373 17.60 4.49 6.19
CA ARG A 373 16.90 3.47 6.96
C ARG A 373 15.88 2.70 6.12
N GLY A 374 15.18 3.38 5.20
CA GLY A 374 14.09 2.85 4.39
C GLY A 374 14.50 1.98 3.20
N VAL A 375 15.65 2.21 2.59
CA VAL A 375 16.13 1.45 1.40
C VAL A 375 16.34 -0.05 1.66
N PHE A 376 16.39 -0.48 2.92
CA PHE A 376 16.48 -1.88 3.32
C PHE A 376 15.13 -2.53 3.63
N TYR A 377 14.00 -1.88 3.34
CA TYR A 377 12.69 -2.43 3.61
C TYR A 377 12.48 -3.80 2.95
N GLY A 378 11.64 -4.64 3.55
CA GLY A 378 11.46 -6.04 3.13
C GLY A 378 10.43 -6.27 2.01
N THR A 379 9.94 -5.25 1.29
CA THR A 379 8.92 -5.45 0.25
C THR A 379 9.23 -4.65 -1.00
N TYR A 380 8.72 -5.14 -2.14
CA TYR A 380 8.88 -4.49 -3.44
C TYR A 380 8.40 -3.03 -3.41
N ASP A 381 7.15 -2.78 -3.01
CA ASP A 381 6.54 -1.44 -3.09
C ASP A 381 7.32 -0.38 -2.31
N HIS A 382 7.67 -0.67 -1.05
CA HIS A 382 8.40 0.30 -0.23
C HIS A 382 9.81 0.54 -0.76
N VAL A 383 10.56 -0.52 -1.08
CA VAL A 383 11.93 -0.36 -1.60
C VAL A 383 11.90 0.41 -2.92
N SER A 384 10.97 0.08 -3.81
CA SER A 384 10.76 0.77 -5.09
C SER A 384 10.49 2.26 -4.85
N ASN A 385 9.56 2.61 -3.95
CA ASN A 385 9.23 4.00 -3.64
C ASN A 385 10.36 4.77 -2.92
N PHE A 386 11.09 4.12 -2.00
CA PHE A 386 12.27 4.71 -1.36
C PHE A 386 13.35 5.03 -2.40
N PHE A 387 13.58 4.12 -3.35
CA PHE A 387 14.52 4.37 -4.42
C PHE A 387 14.00 5.33 -5.48
N HIS A 388 12.70 5.37 -5.76
CA HIS A 388 12.13 6.39 -6.64
C HIS A 388 12.43 7.79 -6.09
N LEU A 389 12.19 8.02 -4.79
CA LEU A 389 12.56 9.26 -4.13
C LEU A 389 14.07 9.51 -4.16
N THR A 390 14.89 8.50 -3.83
CA THR A 390 16.36 8.61 -3.81
C THR A 390 16.92 8.95 -5.20
N THR A 391 16.48 8.24 -6.24
CA THR A 391 16.83 8.50 -7.64
C THR A 391 16.38 9.88 -8.07
N LYS A 392 15.20 10.33 -7.62
CA LYS A 392 14.73 11.68 -7.91
C LYS A 392 15.63 12.75 -7.28
N ILE A 393 16.09 12.55 -6.05
CA ILE A 393 17.06 13.45 -5.41
C ILE A 393 18.39 13.44 -6.18
N ALA A 394 18.88 12.26 -6.56
CA ALA A 394 20.12 12.10 -7.32
C ALA A 394 20.05 12.70 -8.74
N SER A 395 18.84 12.80 -9.32
CA SER A 395 18.65 13.37 -10.65
C SER A 395 18.97 14.86 -10.71
N HIS A 396 18.85 15.61 -9.60
CA HIS A 396 19.29 17.00 -9.52
C HIS A 396 20.81 17.08 -9.54
N GLU A 397 21.39 17.94 -10.37
CA GLU A 397 22.85 18.09 -10.50
C GLU A 397 23.49 18.73 -9.25
N GLY A 398 24.81 18.61 -9.12
CA GLY A 398 25.57 19.28 -8.07
C GLY A 398 25.38 18.70 -6.66
N MET A 399 25.13 19.59 -5.68
CA MET A 399 25.25 19.27 -4.25
C MET A 399 24.31 18.16 -3.78
N LEU A 400 23.10 18.08 -4.33
CA LEU A 400 22.12 17.06 -3.94
C LEU A 400 22.60 15.65 -4.35
N ARG A 401 23.07 15.51 -5.60
CA ARG A 401 23.65 14.26 -6.13
C ARG A 401 24.88 13.84 -5.33
N SER A 402 25.79 14.76 -5.03
CA SER A 402 26.96 14.46 -4.20
C SER A 402 26.58 14.01 -2.78
N LYS A 403 25.61 14.69 -2.14
CA LYS A 403 25.16 14.34 -0.79
C LYS A 403 24.52 12.96 -0.72
N ILE A 404 23.65 12.62 -1.67
CA ILE A 404 22.99 11.31 -1.67
C ILE A 404 23.96 10.20 -2.09
N GLY A 405 24.85 10.47 -3.06
CA GLY A 405 25.88 9.54 -3.53
C GLY A 405 26.91 9.18 -2.46
N ALA A 406 27.24 10.11 -1.56
CA ALA A 406 28.15 9.88 -0.44
C ALA A 406 27.60 8.94 0.65
N VAL A 407 26.31 8.60 0.63
CA VAL A 407 25.72 7.71 1.65
C VAL A 407 25.97 6.25 1.29
N GLU A 408 26.99 5.67 1.91
CA GLU A 408 27.43 4.28 1.66
C GLU A 408 26.28 3.27 1.74
N ASN A 409 25.41 3.39 2.74
CA ASN A 409 24.31 2.44 2.94
C ASN A 409 23.26 2.50 1.82
N ILE A 410 23.00 3.66 1.23
CA ILE A 410 22.10 3.78 0.08
C ILE A 410 22.72 3.15 -1.16
N ALA A 411 24.00 3.43 -1.44
CA ALA A 411 24.74 2.77 -2.51
C ALA A 411 24.79 1.25 -2.31
N ARG A 412 25.06 0.79 -1.09
CA ARG A 412 25.04 -0.63 -0.73
C ARG A 412 23.66 -1.27 -0.92
N ALA A 413 22.58 -0.59 -0.53
CA ALA A 413 21.22 -1.09 -0.77
C ALA A 413 20.93 -1.20 -2.27
N ALA A 414 21.28 -0.18 -3.06
CA ALA A 414 21.04 -0.17 -4.51
C ALA A 414 21.74 -1.36 -5.19
N THR A 415 23.02 -1.56 -4.88
CA THR A 415 23.82 -2.67 -5.41
C THR A 415 23.31 -4.04 -4.97
N VAL A 416 22.80 -4.18 -3.75
CA VAL A 416 22.17 -5.42 -3.28
C VAL A 416 20.87 -5.71 -4.04
N HIS A 417 20.04 -4.69 -4.31
CA HIS A 417 18.79 -4.81 -5.05
C HIS A 417 18.95 -4.98 -6.57
N MET A 418 20.15 -4.76 -7.12
CA MET A 418 20.48 -5.18 -8.51
C MET A 418 20.29 -6.69 -8.73
N TYR A 419 20.24 -7.50 -7.66
CA TYR A 419 19.97 -8.94 -7.72
C TYR A 419 18.50 -9.32 -7.52
N SER A 420 17.60 -8.33 -7.41
CA SER A 420 16.16 -8.57 -7.33
C SER A 420 15.65 -9.21 -8.60
N HIS A 421 14.60 -10.02 -8.52
CA HIS A 421 13.90 -10.55 -9.70
C HIS A 421 12.96 -9.51 -10.31
N ALA A 422 12.52 -8.54 -9.51
CA ALA A 422 11.67 -7.45 -9.98
C ALA A 422 12.44 -6.55 -10.95
N HIS A 423 12.09 -6.68 -12.23
CA HIS A 423 12.69 -5.94 -13.33
C HIS A 423 12.63 -4.43 -13.13
N GLU A 424 11.43 -3.91 -12.82
CA GLU A 424 11.17 -2.49 -12.55
C GLU A 424 12.07 -1.96 -11.42
N LEU A 425 12.31 -2.76 -10.37
CA LEU A 425 13.21 -2.34 -9.28
C LEU A 425 14.66 -2.22 -9.75
N ARG A 426 15.16 -3.18 -10.54
CA ARG A 426 16.55 -3.11 -11.06
C ARG A 426 16.77 -1.87 -11.91
N LEU A 427 15.76 -1.42 -12.68
CA LEU A 427 15.86 -0.19 -13.46
C LEU A 427 16.07 1.03 -12.54
N TYR A 428 15.28 1.17 -11.48
CA TYR A 428 15.49 2.26 -10.50
C TYR A 428 16.89 2.25 -9.89
N MET A 429 17.40 1.05 -9.52
CA MET A 429 18.74 0.91 -8.97
C MET A 429 19.80 1.35 -10.00
N LEU A 430 19.66 0.90 -11.24
CA LEU A 430 20.63 1.20 -12.29
C LEU A 430 20.64 2.68 -12.66
N THR A 431 19.47 3.33 -12.70
CA THR A 431 19.37 4.79 -12.88
C THR A 431 20.04 5.53 -11.72
N TYR A 432 19.78 5.14 -10.46
CA TYR A 432 20.44 5.74 -9.30
C TYR A 432 21.97 5.60 -9.37
N LEU A 433 22.47 4.39 -9.62
CA LEU A 433 23.89 4.10 -9.73
C LEU A 433 24.56 4.91 -10.87
N THR A 434 23.83 5.14 -11.96
CA THR A 434 24.31 5.98 -13.08
C THR A 434 24.45 7.43 -12.67
N TYR A 435 23.53 7.99 -11.87
CA TYR A 435 23.68 9.35 -11.35
C TYR A 435 24.83 9.50 -10.37
N ILE A 436 25.04 8.53 -9.47
CA ILE A 436 26.05 8.69 -8.42
C ILE A 436 27.47 8.30 -8.86
N VAL A 437 27.66 7.74 -10.07
CA VAL A 437 28.97 7.30 -10.57
C VAL A 437 29.98 8.44 -10.75
N GLU A 438 29.48 9.66 -10.96
CA GLU A 438 30.31 10.88 -11.08
C GLU A 438 30.62 11.54 -9.73
N THR A 439 30.16 10.94 -8.63
CA THR A 439 30.40 11.41 -7.26
C THR A 439 31.34 10.46 -6.53
N ASP A 440 31.75 10.81 -5.30
CA ASP A 440 32.50 9.92 -4.40
C ASP A 440 31.78 8.58 -4.13
N GLY A 441 30.46 8.53 -4.40
CA GLY A 441 29.65 7.31 -4.36
C GLY A 441 30.20 6.16 -5.21
N VAL A 442 30.97 6.45 -6.26
CA VAL A 442 31.63 5.42 -7.10
C VAL A 442 32.53 4.49 -6.28
N HIS A 443 33.15 4.96 -5.20
CA HIS A 443 33.98 4.12 -4.33
C HIS A 443 33.15 3.11 -3.54
N HIS A 444 31.97 3.52 -3.06
CA HIS A 444 31.00 2.60 -2.45
C HIS A 444 30.48 1.61 -3.49
N MET A 445 30.23 2.06 -4.71
CA MET A 445 29.81 1.19 -5.81
C MET A 445 30.88 0.15 -6.14
N ILE A 446 32.16 0.50 -6.23
CA ILE A 446 33.23 -0.49 -6.49
C ILE A 446 33.29 -1.55 -5.38
N LYS A 447 33.08 -1.13 -4.13
CA LYS A 447 33.08 -2.02 -2.96
C LYS A 447 31.95 -3.06 -3.00
N TYR A 448 30.77 -2.70 -3.48
CA TYR A 448 29.58 -3.57 -3.43
C TYR A 448 29.08 -4.09 -4.78
N PHE A 449 29.39 -3.40 -5.87
CA PHE A 449 29.07 -3.71 -7.27
C PHE A 449 30.25 -3.37 -8.18
N GLY A 450 31.40 -4.00 -7.91
CA GLY A 450 32.63 -3.77 -8.68
C GLY A 450 32.69 -4.47 -10.04
N PRO A 451 33.83 -4.36 -10.75
CA PRO A 451 34.06 -4.84 -12.13
C PRO A 451 33.54 -6.26 -12.42
N HIS A 452 33.67 -7.17 -11.47
CA HIS A 452 33.25 -8.57 -11.62
C HIS A 452 31.76 -8.75 -11.87
N HIS A 453 30.92 -7.91 -11.28
CA HIS A 453 29.48 -7.93 -11.54
C HIS A 453 29.19 -7.59 -13.00
N ILE A 454 29.86 -6.55 -13.49
CA ILE A 454 29.72 -6.04 -14.85
C ILE A 454 30.23 -7.05 -15.88
N HIS A 455 31.40 -7.65 -15.66
CA HIS A 455 32.07 -8.49 -16.66
C HIS A 455 31.39 -9.85 -16.87
N TYR A 456 30.89 -10.48 -15.81
CA TYR A 456 30.40 -11.87 -15.90
C TYR A 456 28.91 -11.98 -16.24
N TYR A 457 28.11 -10.99 -15.81
CA TYR A 457 26.67 -11.02 -16.04
C TYR A 457 26.15 -9.70 -16.64
N PRO A 458 26.81 -9.15 -17.67
CA PRO A 458 26.36 -7.90 -18.27
C PRO A 458 24.94 -8.03 -18.81
N SER A 459 24.58 -9.19 -19.37
CA SER A 459 23.22 -9.46 -19.83
C SER A 459 22.20 -9.46 -18.71
N TYR A 460 22.55 -9.90 -17.50
CA TYR A 460 21.62 -9.89 -16.38
C TYR A 460 21.38 -8.48 -15.84
N TYR A 461 22.41 -7.64 -15.80
CA TYR A 461 22.31 -6.30 -15.22
C TYR A 461 21.87 -5.23 -16.22
N PHE A 462 22.15 -5.42 -17.51
CA PHE A 462 22.10 -4.34 -18.51
C PHE A 462 21.23 -4.65 -19.72
N ASN A 463 20.73 -5.88 -19.90
CA ASN A 463 19.82 -6.17 -21.02
C ASN A 463 18.60 -5.22 -21.00
N GLU A 464 18.21 -4.82 -19.81
CA GLU A 464 16.98 -4.07 -19.58
C GLU A 464 17.18 -2.55 -19.65
N ALA A 465 18.42 -2.08 -19.62
CA ALA A 465 18.73 -0.66 -19.80
C ALA A 465 18.29 -0.14 -21.18
N ARG A 466 18.26 -1.01 -22.20
CA ARG A 466 17.73 -0.69 -23.54
C ARG A 466 16.25 -0.35 -23.55
N GLN A 467 15.48 -0.78 -22.55
CA GLN A 467 14.04 -0.51 -22.48
C GLN A 467 13.72 0.91 -22.00
N ILE A 468 14.71 1.60 -21.43
CA ILE A 468 14.58 2.96 -20.89
C ILE A 468 15.62 3.92 -21.49
N ASP A 469 16.13 3.60 -22.69
CA ASP A 469 17.15 4.36 -23.42
C ASP A 469 18.39 4.77 -22.59
N MET A 470 18.69 3.99 -21.55
CA MET A 470 19.78 4.31 -20.65
C MET A 470 21.09 3.76 -21.19
N ASN A 471 22.06 4.65 -21.40
CA ASN A 471 23.37 4.29 -21.87
C ASN A 471 24.27 3.78 -20.73
N VAL A 472 24.28 2.47 -20.52
CA VAL A 472 25.15 1.80 -19.53
C VAL A 472 26.63 2.11 -19.77
N THR A 473 27.02 2.48 -20.98
CA THR A 473 28.39 2.89 -21.28
C THR A 473 28.85 4.03 -20.38
N ASP A 474 27.97 4.94 -20.00
CA ASP A 474 28.32 6.09 -19.17
C ASP A 474 28.59 5.69 -17.72
N LEU A 475 27.81 4.74 -17.18
CA LEU A 475 28.13 4.06 -15.92
C LEU A 475 29.51 3.39 -15.98
N LEU A 476 29.77 2.59 -17.03
CA LEU A 476 31.03 1.84 -17.17
C LEU A 476 32.24 2.75 -17.40
N LYS A 477 32.09 3.83 -18.15
CA LYS A 477 33.10 4.88 -18.31
C LYS A 477 33.33 5.58 -16.97
N GLY A 478 32.26 5.90 -16.25
CA GLY A 478 32.30 6.56 -14.94
C GLY A 478 33.16 5.79 -13.94
N TYR A 479 32.99 4.47 -13.84
CA TYR A 479 33.85 3.62 -13.01
C TYR A 479 35.35 3.79 -13.28
N LYS A 480 35.73 3.88 -14.57
CA LYS A 480 37.14 4.01 -14.98
C LYS A 480 37.63 5.45 -14.88
N TYR A 481 36.77 6.42 -15.12
CA TYR A 481 37.13 7.83 -15.13
C TYR A 481 37.24 8.40 -13.71
N TYR A 482 36.23 8.16 -12.86
CA TYR A 482 36.17 8.74 -11.51
C TYR A 482 36.86 7.87 -10.45
N ALA A 483 37.14 6.59 -10.72
CA ALA A 483 37.76 5.70 -9.74
C ALA A 483 38.69 4.64 -10.35
N GLU A 484 39.51 5.04 -11.32
CA GLU A 484 40.38 4.15 -12.09
C GLU A 484 41.22 3.19 -11.24
N SER A 485 41.95 3.74 -10.26
CA SER A 485 42.85 2.96 -9.40
C SER A 485 42.09 1.91 -8.58
N ALA A 486 40.98 2.32 -7.97
CA ALA A 486 40.12 1.42 -7.21
C ALA A 486 39.49 0.34 -8.11
N TYR A 487 39.10 0.70 -9.33
CA TYR A 487 38.55 -0.24 -10.31
C TYR A 487 39.60 -1.30 -10.70
N ARG A 488 40.81 -0.87 -11.09
CA ARG A 488 41.91 -1.77 -11.47
C ARG A 488 42.28 -2.70 -10.33
N HIS A 489 42.35 -2.19 -9.10
CA HIS A 489 42.63 -2.99 -7.92
C HIS A 489 41.54 -4.06 -7.66
N ALA A 490 40.28 -3.66 -7.70
CA ALA A 490 39.16 -4.58 -7.50
C ALA A 490 39.08 -5.66 -8.59
N ASP A 491 39.36 -5.30 -9.84
CA ASP A 491 39.40 -6.25 -10.96
C ASP A 491 40.55 -7.25 -10.79
N GLY A 492 41.75 -6.79 -10.45
CA GLY A 492 42.91 -7.66 -10.19
C GLY A 492 42.68 -8.66 -9.05
N GLN A 493 42.14 -8.21 -7.91
CA GLN A 493 41.78 -9.09 -6.79
C GLN A 493 40.77 -10.17 -7.18
N PHE A 494 39.83 -9.81 -8.05
CA PHE A 494 38.80 -10.73 -8.50
C PHE A 494 39.38 -11.76 -9.50
N GLN A 495 40.17 -11.33 -10.48
CA GLN A 495 40.82 -12.22 -11.43
C GLN A 495 41.69 -13.27 -10.71
N GLN A 496 42.40 -12.88 -9.65
CA GLN A 496 43.20 -13.79 -8.83
C GLN A 496 42.33 -14.84 -8.13
N ARG A 497 41.19 -14.44 -7.55
CA ARG A 497 40.23 -15.36 -6.91
C ARG A 497 39.61 -16.34 -7.91
N MET A 498 39.33 -15.90 -9.13
CA MET A 498 38.76 -16.77 -10.16
C MET A 498 39.73 -17.86 -10.60
N LYS A 499 41.02 -17.53 -10.79
CA LYS A 499 42.07 -18.53 -11.08
C LYS A 499 42.11 -19.66 -10.06
N THR A 500 41.78 -19.39 -8.80
CA THR A 500 41.77 -20.40 -7.72
C THR A 500 40.46 -21.20 -7.60
N SER A 501 39.37 -20.79 -8.26
CA SER A 501 38.01 -21.29 -7.94
C SER A 501 37.46 -22.40 -8.83
N ASN A 502 38.18 -22.92 -9.82
CA ASN A 502 37.69 -23.88 -10.84
C ASN A 502 36.40 -23.46 -11.60
N GLY A 503 35.91 -22.23 -11.43
CA GLY A 503 34.70 -21.72 -12.08
C GLY A 503 33.41 -21.98 -11.29
N LEU A 504 32.27 -21.74 -11.93
CA LEU A 504 30.95 -21.90 -11.32
C LEU A 504 30.48 -23.35 -11.44
N HIS A 505 30.02 -23.95 -10.35
CA HIS A 505 29.66 -25.37 -10.30
C HIS A 505 28.45 -25.60 -9.39
N GLN A 506 27.26 -25.72 -9.98
CA GLN A 506 26.01 -25.92 -9.22
C GLN A 506 26.07 -27.15 -8.31
N GLY A 507 26.41 -28.32 -8.86
CA GLY A 507 26.44 -29.56 -8.07
C GLY A 507 27.39 -29.44 -6.88
N ARG A 508 28.55 -28.80 -7.07
CA ARG A 508 29.49 -28.54 -5.98
C ARG A 508 28.94 -27.53 -4.96
N ALA A 509 28.22 -26.49 -5.39
CA ALA A 509 27.59 -25.53 -4.49
C ALA A 509 26.51 -26.21 -3.62
N GLU A 510 25.74 -27.14 -4.19
CA GLU A 510 24.77 -27.96 -3.44
C GLU A 510 25.48 -28.89 -2.45
N THR A 511 26.58 -29.54 -2.84
CA THR A 511 27.40 -30.34 -1.91
C THR A 511 27.93 -29.49 -0.77
N LEU A 512 28.48 -28.30 -1.05
CA LEU A 512 28.98 -27.38 -0.03
C LEU A 512 27.89 -26.86 0.91
N LYS A 513 26.66 -26.68 0.39
CA LYS A 513 25.49 -26.38 1.21
C LYS A 513 25.22 -27.52 2.19
N GLU A 514 25.23 -28.78 1.76
CA GLU A 514 25.02 -29.92 2.67
C GLU A 514 26.19 -30.13 3.64
N GLU A 515 27.44 -29.99 3.20
CA GLU A 515 28.63 -29.98 4.09
C GLU A 515 28.48 -28.91 5.18
N GLY A 516 28.05 -27.69 4.80
CA GLY A 516 27.78 -26.61 5.75
C GLY A 516 26.62 -26.91 6.69
N ASN A 517 25.55 -27.55 6.20
CA ASN A 517 24.42 -27.98 7.04
C ASN A 517 24.86 -29.02 8.08
N ASN A 518 25.70 -29.99 7.70
CA ASN A 518 26.24 -30.98 8.61
C ASN A 518 27.12 -30.35 9.69
N ALA A 519 28.01 -29.42 9.30
CA ALA A 519 28.81 -28.65 10.26
C ALA A 519 27.93 -27.81 11.20
N PHE A 520 26.86 -27.20 10.69
CA PHE A 520 25.91 -26.43 11.49
C PHE A 520 25.17 -27.31 12.52
N LEU A 521 24.71 -28.50 12.12
CA LEU A 521 24.09 -29.48 13.01
C LEU A 521 25.06 -29.94 14.10
N GLY A 522 26.34 -30.10 13.77
CA GLY A 522 27.43 -30.34 14.71
C GLY A 522 27.81 -29.13 15.58
N LYS A 523 27.11 -27.99 15.48
CA LYS A 523 27.41 -26.71 16.14
C LYS A 523 28.80 -26.11 15.77
N ASN A 524 29.44 -26.61 14.72
CA ASN A 524 30.69 -26.09 14.17
C ASN A 524 30.42 -24.87 13.26
N TYR A 525 29.94 -23.77 13.85
CA TYR A 525 29.45 -22.63 13.09
C TYR A 525 30.51 -21.95 12.20
N LYS A 526 31.78 -21.93 12.62
CA LYS A 526 32.89 -21.36 11.82
C LYS A 526 33.13 -22.17 10.53
N GLU A 527 33.12 -23.49 10.64
CA GLU A 527 33.25 -24.39 9.49
C GLU A 527 32.04 -24.26 8.57
N ALA A 528 30.83 -24.24 9.13
CA ALA A 528 29.61 -23.99 8.36
C ALA A 528 29.69 -22.70 7.56
N ILE A 529 30.17 -21.60 8.17
CA ILE A 529 30.39 -20.32 7.48
C ILE A 529 31.39 -20.46 6.33
N SER A 530 32.49 -21.20 6.50
CA SER A 530 33.46 -21.45 5.42
C SER A 530 32.79 -22.16 4.25
N LYS A 531 32.10 -23.27 4.52
CA LYS A 531 31.43 -24.08 3.50
C LYS A 531 30.36 -23.31 2.75
N TYR A 532 29.52 -22.55 3.45
CA TYR A 532 28.53 -21.69 2.80
C TYR A 532 29.17 -20.57 1.98
N THR A 533 30.30 -20.02 2.43
CA THR A 533 31.05 -18.99 1.69
C THR A 533 31.65 -19.55 0.41
N GLU A 534 32.29 -20.72 0.47
CA GLU A 534 32.78 -21.44 -0.70
C GLU A 534 31.63 -21.74 -1.68
N GLY A 535 30.48 -22.20 -1.18
CA GLY A 535 29.29 -22.44 -1.98
C GLY A 535 28.80 -21.17 -2.70
N LEU A 536 28.77 -20.03 -2.01
CA LEU A 536 28.36 -18.74 -2.59
C LEU A 536 29.32 -18.22 -3.67
N VAL A 537 30.62 -18.54 -3.58
CA VAL A 537 31.63 -18.12 -4.56
C VAL A 537 31.45 -18.82 -5.90
N ILE A 538 31.10 -20.12 -5.88
CA ILE A 538 30.94 -20.94 -7.08
C ILE A 538 29.49 -21.07 -7.54
N CYS A 539 28.54 -20.56 -6.76
CA CYS A 539 27.14 -20.50 -7.15
C CYS A 539 26.94 -19.36 -8.14
N PRO A 540 26.42 -19.61 -9.35
CA PRO A 540 26.10 -18.50 -10.24
C PRO A 540 24.98 -17.63 -9.65
N PRO A 541 24.89 -16.36 -10.05
CA PRO A 541 23.92 -15.41 -9.52
C PRO A 541 22.51 -15.73 -10.01
N LEU A 542 22.24 -15.74 -11.33
CA LEU A 542 20.91 -15.98 -11.93
C LEU A 542 20.98 -16.54 -13.40
N LYS A 543 20.11 -17.48 -13.81
CA LYS A 543 19.98 -18.11 -15.14
C LYS A 543 18.50 -18.33 -15.41
N LYS A 544 18.02 -17.69 -16.48
CA LYS A 544 16.61 -17.52 -16.86
C LYS A 544 16.06 -18.68 -17.71
N GLU A 545 16.37 -19.94 -17.37
CA GLU A 545 15.78 -21.09 -18.07
C GLU A 545 14.57 -21.64 -17.33
N LYS A 546 13.51 -21.89 -18.10
CA LYS A 546 12.13 -22.13 -17.66
C LYS A 546 11.90 -23.38 -16.79
N GLN A 547 12.93 -24.13 -16.39
CA GLN A 547 12.76 -25.45 -15.76
C GLN A 547 13.63 -25.78 -14.53
N LEU A 548 14.30 -24.83 -13.87
CA LEU A 548 14.97 -25.14 -12.58
C LEU A 548 14.57 -24.20 -11.45
N LYS A 549 13.46 -24.53 -10.78
CA LYS A 549 13.03 -23.91 -9.51
C LYS A 549 14.10 -24.07 -8.40
N SER A 550 14.84 -25.19 -8.41
CA SER A 550 15.85 -25.56 -7.39
C SER A 550 17.02 -24.58 -7.26
N TRP A 551 17.39 -23.92 -8.35
CA TRP A 551 18.66 -23.21 -8.43
C TRP A 551 18.57 -21.74 -7.96
N TYR A 552 17.39 -21.11 -8.09
CA TYR A 552 17.13 -19.76 -7.60
C TYR A 552 17.17 -19.67 -6.07
N ASP A 553 16.73 -20.74 -5.42
CA ASP A 553 16.65 -20.82 -3.96
C ASP A 553 18.02 -21.07 -3.33
N LEU A 554 19.00 -21.57 -4.08
CA LEU A 554 20.30 -21.98 -3.53
C LEU A 554 21.13 -20.79 -3.00
N PRO A 555 21.39 -19.70 -3.74
CA PRO A 555 22.05 -18.52 -3.19
C PRO A 555 21.31 -17.95 -1.97
N ILE A 556 19.98 -17.88 -2.03
CA ILE A 556 19.14 -17.37 -0.95
C ILE A 556 19.28 -18.24 0.30
N THR A 557 19.25 -19.57 0.13
CA THR A 557 19.42 -20.56 1.19
C THR A 557 20.81 -20.48 1.82
N LEU A 558 21.87 -20.38 1.00
CA LEU A 558 23.24 -20.23 1.48
C LEU A 558 23.41 -18.96 2.32
N TYR A 559 22.92 -17.81 1.84
CA TYR A 559 22.92 -16.57 2.63
C TYR A 559 22.12 -16.71 3.92
N CYS A 560 20.94 -17.31 3.86
CA CYS A 560 20.10 -17.55 5.03
C CYS A 560 20.84 -18.42 6.06
N ASN A 561 21.45 -19.52 5.66
CA ASN A 561 22.11 -20.47 6.56
C ASN A 561 23.42 -19.89 7.13
N ARG A 562 24.18 -19.15 6.32
CA ARG A 562 25.35 -18.42 6.80
C ARG A 562 24.97 -17.33 7.78
N ALA A 563 23.88 -16.58 7.53
CA ALA A 563 23.35 -15.61 8.49
C ALA A 563 22.96 -16.29 9.82
N GLN A 564 22.34 -17.47 9.78
CA GLN A 564 22.02 -18.21 11.00
C GLN A 564 23.27 -18.64 11.77
N SER A 565 24.33 -19.03 11.07
CA SER A 565 25.62 -19.38 11.67
C SER A 565 26.28 -18.15 12.31
N HIS A 566 26.23 -17.00 11.64
CA HIS A 566 26.68 -15.72 12.19
C HIS A 566 25.89 -15.32 13.44
N LEU A 567 24.56 -15.49 13.45
CA LEU A 567 23.74 -15.24 14.65
C LEU A 567 24.13 -16.13 15.82
N SER A 568 24.45 -17.40 15.57
CA SER A 568 24.91 -18.34 16.62
C SER A 568 26.30 -17.99 17.18
N LEU A 569 27.09 -17.19 16.45
CA LEU A 569 28.38 -16.66 16.88
C LEU A 569 28.32 -15.18 17.32
N GLU A 570 27.11 -14.62 17.48
CA GLU A 570 26.90 -13.21 17.85
C GLU A 570 27.50 -12.19 16.85
N GLN A 571 27.75 -12.62 15.62
CA GLN A 571 28.25 -11.80 14.52
C GLN A 571 27.09 -11.08 13.80
N TYR A 572 26.38 -10.22 14.54
CA TYR A 572 25.10 -9.67 14.12
C TYR A 572 25.16 -8.84 12.84
N GLN A 573 26.21 -8.03 12.65
CA GLN A 573 26.36 -7.20 11.46
C GLN A 573 26.56 -8.03 10.18
N GLN A 574 27.30 -9.14 10.26
CA GLN A 574 27.50 -10.08 9.17
C GLN A 574 26.19 -10.81 8.84
N ALA A 575 25.45 -11.24 9.86
CA ALA A 575 24.13 -11.84 9.68
C ALA A 575 23.15 -10.88 8.96
N ILE A 576 23.11 -9.61 9.36
CA ILE A 576 22.27 -8.59 8.71
C ILE A 576 22.63 -8.42 7.24
N LYS A 577 23.93 -8.33 6.91
CA LYS A 577 24.40 -8.18 5.52
C LYS A 577 24.02 -9.38 4.65
N ASP A 578 24.09 -10.59 5.19
CA ASP A 578 23.64 -11.80 4.48
C ASP A 578 22.13 -11.81 4.29
N CYS A 579 21.35 -11.41 5.31
CA CYS A 579 19.91 -11.31 5.18
C CYS A 579 19.49 -10.22 4.18
N ASP A 580 20.16 -9.07 4.13
CA ASP A 580 19.90 -8.03 3.11
C ASP A 580 20.01 -8.61 1.69
N LYS A 581 21.05 -9.41 1.43
CA LYS A 581 21.27 -10.09 0.14
C LYS A 581 20.23 -11.15 -0.17
N ALA A 582 19.78 -11.91 0.84
CA ALA A 582 18.74 -12.91 0.69
C ALA A 582 17.37 -12.27 0.39
N ILE A 583 17.00 -11.23 1.15
CA ILE A 583 15.74 -10.49 1.00
C ILE A 583 15.63 -9.87 -0.39
N ALA A 584 16.66 -9.17 -0.85
CA ALA A 584 16.66 -8.55 -2.18
C ALA A 584 16.42 -9.58 -3.30
N ARG A 585 17.03 -10.76 -3.19
CA ARG A 585 16.84 -11.87 -4.14
C ARG A 585 15.45 -12.52 -4.06
N CYS A 586 14.73 -12.39 -2.95
CA CYS A 586 13.36 -12.86 -2.86
C CYS A 586 12.35 -11.90 -3.52
N ILE A 587 12.70 -10.63 -3.73
CA ILE A 587 11.80 -9.63 -4.32
C ILE A 587 11.58 -9.95 -5.81
N GLY A 588 10.30 -10.00 -6.23
CA GLY A 588 9.91 -10.27 -7.63
C GLY A 588 9.84 -11.74 -8.04
N VAL A 589 9.90 -12.68 -7.08
CA VAL A 589 9.79 -14.13 -7.32
C VAL A 589 8.32 -14.61 -7.49
N ALA A 590 7.33 -13.73 -7.24
CA ALA A 590 5.91 -14.04 -7.37
C ALA A 590 5.38 -13.91 -8.81
N ASP A 591 4.25 -14.57 -9.07
CA ASP A 591 3.48 -14.47 -10.32
C ASP A 591 3.26 -13.00 -10.74
N PRO A 592 3.52 -12.62 -12.01
CA PRO A 592 3.28 -11.25 -12.50
C PRO A 592 1.84 -10.74 -12.33
N THR A 593 0.86 -11.61 -12.07
CA THR A 593 -0.53 -11.22 -11.73
C THR A 593 -0.73 -10.89 -10.25
N ASN A 594 0.22 -11.24 -9.39
CA ASN A 594 0.13 -11.04 -7.95
C ASN A 594 1.38 -10.31 -7.44
N ARG A 595 1.47 -9.00 -7.72
CA ARG A 595 2.58 -8.14 -7.26
C ARG A 595 2.66 -8.05 -5.72
N ILE A 596 1.58 -8.40 -5.03
CA ILE A 596 1.47 -8.53 -3.57
C ILE A 596 1.69 -10.00 -3.14
N GLY A 597 2.22 -10.85 -4.03
CA GLY A 597 2.46 -12.29 -3.90
C GLY A 597 3.51 -12.69 -2.86
N ASN A 598 3.34 -12.14 -1.68
CA ASN A 598 3.22 -12.81 -0.40
C ASN A 598 4.54 -13.30 0.17
N VAL A 599 5.18 -12.43 0.99
CA VAL A 599 6.05 -12.86 2.10
C VAL A 599 5.43 -14.08 2.80
N ARG A 600 4.10 -14.12 2.94
CA ARG A 600 3.31 -15.27 3.41
C ARG A 600 3.71 -16.62 2.80
N ASN A 601 3.83 -16.70 1.48
CA ASN A 601 4.07 -17.95 0.75
C ASN A 601 5.55 -18.19 0.46
N ASN A 602 6.41 -17.20 0.69
CA ASN A 602 7.85 -17.31 0.50
C ASN A 602 8.56 -17.62 1.84
N THR A 603 8.73 -18.90 2.13
CA THR A 603 9.40 -19.38 3.35
C THR A 603 10.84 -18.86 3.49
N LEU A 604 11.58 -18.71 2.39
CA LEU A 604 12.95 -18.18 2.42
C LEU A 604 12.97 -16.70 2.80
N MET A 605 12.05 -15.91 2.25
CA MET A 605 11.87 -14.51 2.60
C MET A 605 11.53 -14.34 4.08
N ARG A 606 10.57 -15.11 4.62
CA ARG A 606 10.22 -15.08 6.05
C ARG A 606 11.41 -15.45 6.92
N LYS A 607 12.20 -16.48 6.54
CA LYS A 607 13.42 -16.86 7.25
C LYS A 607 14.44 -15.73 7.26
N ALA A 608 14.67 -15.08 6.11
CA ALA A 608 15.62 -13.98 6.00
C ALA A 608 15.20 -12.75 6.82
N LEU A 609 13.94 -12.33 6.72
CA LEU A 609 13.36 -11.23 7.49
C LEU A 609 13.46 -11.49 9.00
N TYR A 610 13.07 -12.68 9.45
CA TYR A 610 13.14 -13.01 10.88
C TYR A 610 14.58 -13.01 11.41
N ARG A 611 15.52 -13.62 10.67
CA ARG A 611 16.94 -13.63 11.04
C ARG A 611 17.53 -12.22 11.05
N ARG A 612 17.15 -11.36 10.09
CA ARG A 612 17.55 -9.95 10.07
C ARG A 612 16.98 -9.20 11.26
N SER A 613 15.69 -9.36 11.57
CA SER A 613 15.05 -8.76 12.74
C SER A 613 15.76 -9.14 14.04
N ARG A 614 16.17 -10.40 14.19
CA ARG A 614 16.99 -10.84 15.35
C ARG A 614 18.34 -10.15 15.40
N GLY A 615 19.07 -10.08 14.29
CA GLY A 615 20.35 -9.37 14.24
C GLY A 615 20.19 -7.87 14.55
N LEU A 616 19.16 -7.25 13.98
CA LEU A 616 18.80 -5.84 14.17
C LEU A 616 18.46 -5.52 15.63
N PHE A 617 17.77 -6.44 16.32
CA PHE A 617 17.49 -6.33 17.75
C PHE A 617 18.77 -6.18 18.58
N PHE A 618 19.80 -6.99 18.32
CA PHE A 618 21.04 -6.93 19.09
C PHE A 618 21.91 -5.71 18.77
N VAL A 619 21.84 -5.18 17.55
CA VAL A 619 22.50 -3.90 17.19
C VAL A 619 21.63 -2.68 17.53
N LYS A 620 20.53 -2.88 18.26
CA LYS A 620 19.60 -1.85 18.74
C LYS A 620 18.89 -1.04 17.62
N ASP A 621 18.84 -1.59 16.40
CA ASP A 621 18.03 -1.03 15.30
C ASP A 621 16.60 -1.58 15.37
N TYR A 622 15.88 -1.17 16.42
CA TYR A 622 14.54 -1.68 16.70
C TYR A 622 13.52 -1.25 15.64
N TYR A 623 13.74 -0.12 14.96
CA TYR A 623 12.89 0.34 13.86
C TYR A 623 12.86 -0.71 12.74
N ARG A 624 14.03 -1.07 12.19
CA ARG A 624 14.09 -2.03 11.08
C ARG A 624 13.68 -3.42 11.56
N ALA A 625 14.01 -3.78 12.80
CA ALA A 625 13.57 -5.04 13.40
C ALA A 625 12.04 -5.18 13.45
N LEU A 626 11.33 -4.09 13.78
CA LEU A 626 9.86 -4.05 13.80
C LEU A 626 9.26 -4.15 12.40
N CYS A 627 9.82 -3.45 11.42
CA CYS A 627 9.38 -3.57 10.03
C CYS A 627 9.49 -5.03 9.54
N ASP A 628 10.62 -5.69 9.80
CA ASP A 628 10.86 -7.07 9.39
C ASP A 628 9.91 -8.08 10.06
N ILE A 629 9.75 -8.00 11.39
CA ILE A 629 8.87 -8.94 12.11
C ILE A 629 7.40 -8.70 11.81
N THR A 630 7.00 -7.46 11.53
CA THR A 630 5.64 -7.15 11.08
C THR A 630 5.37 -7.80 9.73
N LEU A 631 6.31 -7.73 8.78
CA LEU A 631 6.17 -8.43 7.49
C LEU A 631 6.09 -9.96 7.64
N CYS A 632 6.82 -10.53 8.60
CA CYS A 632 6.70 -11.96 8.93
C CYS A 632 5.29 -12.36 9.42
N LEU A 633 4.62 -11.45 10.15
CA LEU A 633 3.29 -11.64 10.71
C LEU A 633 2.17 -11.37 9.71
N MET A 634 2.33 -10.43 8.77
CA MET A 634 1.33 -10.08 7.74
C MET A 634 0.89 -11.26 6.83
N GLY A 635 1.50 -12.45 6.97
CA GLY A 635 1.09 -13.69 6.29
C GLY A 635 0.62 -14.83 7.19
N ASP A 636 0.79 -14.73 8.50
CA ASP A 636 0.47 -15.80 9.47
C ASP A 636 0.38 -15.18 10.87
N ASP A 637 -0.79 -14.66 11.18
CA ASP A 637 -1.09 -13.99 12.46
C ASP A 637 -1.14 -14.98 13.65
N THR A 638 -0.80 -16.26 13.43
CA THR A 638 -0.89 -17.34 14.43
C THR A 638 0.46 -17.88 14.88
N ALA A 639 1.56 -17.48 14.26
CA ALA A 639 2.90 -17.94 14.61
C ALA A 639 3.39 -17.34 15.95
N ASP A 640 3.18 -18.06 17.05
CA ASP A 640 3.50 -17.60 18.42
C ASP A 640 4.92 -17.07 18.59
N TYR A 641 5.92 -17.67 17.92
CA TYR A 641 7.31 -17.22 18.01
C TYR A 641 7.55 -15.86 17.32
N PHE A 642 6.83 -15.53 16.26
CA PHE A 642 6.89 -14.20 15.65
C PHE A 642 6.19 -13.16 16.49
N ILE A 643 5.04 -13.50 17.08
CA ILE A 643 4.30 -12.61 17.98
C ILE A 643 5.16 -12.31 19.21
N SER A 644 5.80 -13.34 19.78
CA SER A 644 6.72 -13.18 20.91
C SER A 644 7.94 -12.32 20.57
N HIS A 645 8.59 -12.55 19.42
CA HIS A 645 9.71 -11.69 19.01
C HIS A 645 9.25 -10.25 18.75
N ARG A 646 8.08 -10.04 18.14
CA ARG A 646 7.50 -8.69 17.95
C ARG A 646 7.28 -7.98 19.27
N ASP A 647 6.68 -8.65 20.26
CA ASP A 647 6.47 -8.09 21.61
C ASP A 647 7.80 -7.68 22.26
N LYS A 648 8.82 -8.56 22.18
CA LYS A 648 10.17 -8.26 22.66
C LYS A 648 10.78 -7.01 22.02
N VAL A 649 10.68 -6.88 20.69
CA VAL A 649 11.20 -5.71 19.96
C VAL A 649 10.39 -4.46 20.28
N LEU A 650 9.05 -4.56 20.38
CA LEU A 650 8.17 -3.43 20.72
C LEU A 650 8.46 -2.85 22.10
N ILE A 651 8.70 -3.70 23.08
CA ILE A 651 9.05 -3.26 24.45
C ILE A 651 10.31 -2.39 24.39
N GLN A 652 11.37 -2.88 23.73
CA GLN A 652 12.64 -2.16 23.60
C GLN A 652 12.52 -0.87 22.78
N TYR A 653 11.81 -0.93 21.66
CA TYR A 653 11.57 0.26 20.82
C TYR A 653 10.87 1.37 21.62
N ARG A 654 9.82 1.03 22.36
CA ARG A 654 9.07 1.99 23.18
C ARG A 654 9.84 2.48 24.40
N ASP A 655 10.77 1.68 24.92
CA ASP A 655 11.65 2.12 25.99
C ASP A 655 12.63 3.18 25.48
N MET A 656 13.15 3.00 24.27
CA MET A 656 14.10 3.93 23.63
C MET A 656 13.43 5.20 23.06
N HIS A 657 12.25 5.07 22.46
CA HIS A 657 11.61 6.14 21.67
C HIS A 657 10.31 6.68 22.29
N GLY A 658 9.90 6.15 23.44
CA GLY A 658 8.62 6.47 24.07
C GLY A 658 7.43 5.72 23.45
N LEU A 659 6.26 5.93 24.04
CA LEU A 659 5.02 5.21 23.70
C LEU A 659 4.29 5.80 22.49
N GLU A 660 4.46 7.09 22.25
CA GLU A 660 3.70 7.84 21.23
C GLU A 660 3.91 7.36 19.78
N PRO A 661 5.12 6.96 19.34
CA PRO A 661 5.32 6.57 17.94
C PRO A 661 4.52 5.32 17.53
N ILE A 662 4.22 4.42 18.47
CA ILE A 662 3.43 3.20 18.24
C ILE A 662 2.40 3.04 19.36
N PRO A 663 1.33 3.86 19.36
CA PRO A 663 0.33 3.86 20.41
C PRO A 663 -0.73 2.81 20.08
N SER A 664 -0.38 1.53 20.16
CA SER A 664 -1.26 0.40 19.82
C SER A 664 -1.18 -0.74 20.83
N CYS A 665 -2.28 -1.49 20.94
CA CYS A 665 -2.37 -2.69 21.76
C CYS A 665 -1.42 -3.78 21.23
N ASP A 666 -0.68 -4.40 22.14
CA ASP A 666 0.31 -5.42 21.75
C ASP A 666 -0.34 -6.73 21.32
N MET A 667 -1.55 -7.01 21.82
CA MET A 667 -2.33 -8.18 21.43
C MET A 667 -3.04 -7.95 20.09
N CYS A 668 -3.97 -6.99 20.02
CA CYS A 668 -4.87 -6.85 18.86
C CYS A 668 -4.41 -5.79 17.85
N GLY A 669 -3.32 -5.06 18.10
CA GLY A 669 -2.84 -4.00 17.21
C GLY A 669 -3.68 -2.71 17.22
N LEU A 670 -4.82 -2.69 17.93
CA LEU A 670 -5.71 -1.53 18.00
C LEU A 670 -5.17 -0.46 18.93
N GLY A 671 -5.16 0.79 18.47
CA GLY A 671 -4.62 1.92 19.22
C GLY A 671 -5.37 3.23 19.06
N ILE A 672 -6.01 3.41 17.91
CA ILE A 672 -6.68 4.64 17.54
C ILE A 672 -7.98 4.79 18.34
N GLY A 673 -8.18 5.95 18.96
CA GLY A 673 -9.39 6.27 19.72
C GLY A 673 -9.58 5.47 21.02
N LYS A 674 -8.62 4.63 21.43
CA LYS A 674 -8.69 3.84 22.67
C LYS A 674 -7.72 4.36 23.73
N LYS A 675 -8.19 4.46 24.98
CA LYS A 675 -7.31 4.70 26.14
C LYS A 675 -6.56 3.40 26.44
N LEU A 676 -5.27 3.36 26.11
CA LEU A 676 -4.42 2.19 26.32
C LEU A 676 -3.93 2.13 27.77
N LYS A 677 -4.04 0.93 28.37
CA LYS A 677 -3.48 0.61 29.69
C LYS A 677 -2.06 0.09 29.52
N ARG A 678 -1.13 0.62 30.30
CA ARG A 678 0.27 0.18 30.30
C ARG A 678 0.45 -1.04 31.21
N CYS A 679 1.34 -1.94 30.83
CA CYS A 679 1.88 -2.95 31.74
C CYS A 679 2.58 -2.28 32.92
N ALA A 680 2.41 -2.80 34.13
CA ALA A 680 3.01 -2.23 35.34
C ALA A 680 4.54 -2.34 35.38
N ARG A 681 5.13 -3.26 34.60
CA ARG A 681 6.56 -3.62 34.68
C ARG A 681 7.38 -3.25 33.45
N CYS A 682 6.74 -2.96 32.32
CA CYS A 682 7.44 -2.64 31.07
C CYS A 682 6.64 -1.60 30.25
N THR A 683 6.98 -1.46 28.97
CA THR A 683 6.38 -0.52 28.02
C THR A 683 5.24 -1.13 27.19
N GLY A 684 4.75 -2.32 27.58
CA GLY A 684 3.63 -2.97 26.91
C GLY A 684 2.31 -2.19 27.06
N LEU A 685 1.47 -2.20 26.03
CA LEU A 685 0.21 -1.44 25.95
C LEU A 685 -0.97 -2.34 25.58
N TYR A 686 -2.12 -2.12 26.22
CA TYR A 686 -3.32 -2.93 26.01
C TYR A 686 -4.60 -2.10 25.99
N CYS A 687 -5.50 -2.39 25.05
CA CYS A 687 -6.77 -1.69 24.94
C CYS A 687 -7.85 -2.19 25.92
N SER A 688 -7.69 -3.39 26.49
CA SER A 688 -8.61 -3.99 27.47
C SER A 688 -7.87 -4.93 28.42
N ARG A 689 -8.54 -5.31 29.52
CA ARG A 689 -8.02 -6.33 30.44
C ARG A 689 -7.91 -7.69 29.76
N ASP A 690 -8.85 -8.03 28.88
CA ASP A 690 -8.84 -9.29 28.15
C ASP A 690 -7.66 -9.39 27.19
N CYS A 691 -7.35 -8.32 26.45
CA CYS A 691 -6.16 -8.28 25.60
C CYS A 691 -4.88 -8.43 26.42
N GLN A 692 -4.82 -7.81 27.60
CA GLN A 692 -3.67 -7.94 28.50
C GLN A 692 -3.50 -9.38 29.00
N LEU A 693 -4.58 -10.03 29.44
CA LEU A 693 -4.52 -11.42 29.93
C LEU A 693 -4.12 -12.39 28.81
N LYS A 694 -4.74 -12.27 27.63
CA LYS A 694 -4.38 -13.07 26.45
C LYS A 694 -2.92 -12.89 26.05
N ALA A 695 -2.41 -11.66 26.02
CA ALA A 695 -1.01 -11.40 25.73
C ALA A 695 -0.08 -11.98 26.80
N TRP A 696 -0.45 -11.82 28.08
CA TRP A 696 0.31 -12.34 29.22
C TRP A 696 0.50 -13.85 29.14
N GLU A 697 -0.58 -14.58 28.86
CA GLU A 697 -0.56 -16.04 28.74
C GLU A 697 0.21 -16.52 27.51
N LYS A 698 0.05 -15.84 26.36
CA LYS A 698 0.63 -16.31 25.10
C LYS A 698 2.11 -15.99 24.91
N PHE A 699 2.54 -14.77 25.23
CA PHE A 699 3.89 -14.31 24.85
C PHE A 699 4.53 -13.28 25.78
N HIS A 700 3.75 -12.40 26.40
CA HIS A 700 4.27 -11.22 27.07
C HIS A 700 4.96 -11.52 28.41
N LYS A 701 4.52 -12.56 29.15
CA LYS A 701 5.06 -12.87 30.48
C LYS A 701 6.59 -13.07 30.45
N ILE A 702 7.11 -13.83 29.49
CA ILE A 702 8.54 -14.13 29.37
C ILE A 702 9.31 -12.85 28.99
N ASN A 703 8.87 -12.15 27.95
CA ASN A 703 9.54 -10.93 27.49
C ASN A 703 9.53 -9.81 28.53
N CYS A 704 8.44 -9.69 29.30
CA CYS A 704 8.33 -8.73 30.40
C CYS A 704 9.33 -9.07 31.52
N GLN A 705 9.46 -10.34 31.88
CA GLN A 705 10.44 -10.79 32.88
C GLN A 705 11.87 -10.57 32.41
N ASP A 706 12.18 -10.92 31.16
CA ASP A 706 13.51 -10.71 30.56
C ASP A 706 13.86 -9.22 30.53
N PHE A 707 12.94 -8.35 30.12
CA PHE A 707 13.13 -6.90 30.13
C PHE A 707 13.47 -6.37 31.52
N VAL A 708 12.73 -6.80 32.56
CA VAL A 708 12.99 -6.38 33.94
C VAL A 708 14.37 -6.84 34.41
N LYS A 709 14.76 -8.10 34.14
CA LYS A 709 16.10 -8.60 34.48
C LYS A 709 17.20 -7.76 33.86
N THR A 710 17.11 -7.51 32.55
CA THR A 710 18.12 -6.71 31.83
C THR A 710 18.26 -5.27 32.35
N ARG A 711 17.20 -4.70 32.94
CA ARG A 711 17.24 -3.37 33.54
C ARG A 711 17.89 -3.35 34.92
N ILE A 712 17.65 -4.39 35.72
CA ILE A 712 18.25 -4.53 37.06
C ILE A 712 19.75 -4.79 36.91
N ASP A 713 20.14 -5.72 36.03
CA ASP A 713 21.55 -6.05 35.81
C ASP A 713 22.32 -4.87 35.19
N GLY A 714 21.64 -3.98 34.45
CA GLY A 714 22.23 -2.77 33.88
C GLY A 714 22.42 -1.63 34.90
N SER A 715 21.57 -1.54 35.93
CA SER A 715 21.67 -0.49 36.96
C SER A 715 22.78 -0.71 37.99
N ASP A 716 23.36 -1.91 38.04
CA ASP A 716 24.52 -2.23 38.89
C ASP A 716 25.86 -1.99 38.17
N SER A 717 25.83 -1.44 36.94
CA SER A 717 27.00 -1.22 36.08
C SER A 717 27.25 0.24 35.65
N ASP A 718 26.43 1.17 36.14
CA ASP A 718 26.66 2.63 36.12
C ASP A 718 26.94 3.11 37.56
#